data_AF-A0A6G1ZBL7-F1
#
_entry.id   AF-A0A6G1ZBL7-F1
#
_cell.length_a   1.000
_cell.length_b   1.000
_cell.length_c   1.000
_cell.angle_alpha   90.00
_cell.angle_beta   90.00
_cell.angle_gamma   90.00
#
_symmetry.space_group_name_H-M   'P 1'
#
loop_
_entity.id
_entity.type
_entity.pdbx_description
1 polymer ?
#
loop_
_entity_poly.entity_id
_entity_poly.type
_entity_poly.pdbx_seq_one_letter_code
_entity_poly.pdbx_strand_id
1 'polypeptide(L)'
;MKKYNVKFLSFLIGCLFFSSCSNEEEVGGDSDKPVSISISFEAPEVDQIVTKSVNDYTLIDGIYLFIFDKDGNIEGNGPLFCNINTSASTGTIASNIPTAMGDHYIYAIANADASFASIKDLDKVTTRNELLAKKAELTGNLLMTGNLIPMVGCVSGSTDGLIDITKNASYKVQLERIISSVKFKVSCTKSGATFDLKSYEVVNVPQTSTLFGENKGSDTDFWPGGTITNDKDNSQSFEFGLFENRYTTTGITTYEDREKKVDHSAVGKDIQFESAPKYATYVILKGLYKGDSDKGNVSADATYYVHLGNTNNSNYNNFENIRNTEYTYKISIEGVDKLIVEVEDSSKPYDRGDGTISFTAGTFDVDAHYEFFNITIPKGEEYVRENGEELPDWISFRIFDQNSNTTQALTPGEEGKWATVMKYKTSDDTYNSKLITTMKQLNEELKSHFANTRSEEVTLTCYVAENMSDNFRECIIFRSKSSGNGSTLLKDGIKIRQNYGRKFFDNDGGYMLEVLNETGALTDYGINATTNKKNSSDDDGLKNMKAEVGIDVTWPAISQMKKIYAACMARNRDENGNGVIDDDEMKWYLPAINQYIGMWIGAEPLKEARLYKLESGAKMHFVSNSYKVQDGVESRNILWGEEGSSIGAMSAKGAGNNDKFQLRCIRNFGNKPNSKYYSEKNKIITMLIDNTAYRNKQVTGELSRSGGHMAPDNLLYKSFEYSDENGSGTLKITGQNDKADKNRSICSEKGNGWRLPNQRELSMMRVAGLTNKRLISRTYSTFEPSRAFYYAQGNLALSNPNNIGNNSYVRCVRDK
;
A
#
# COMPACT_ATOMS: atom_id res chain seq x y z
N MET A 1 15.83 108.56 20.72
CA MET A 1 17.18 109.18 20.61
C MET A 1 18.16 108.08 20.26
N LYS A 2 19.04 108.11 19.26
CA LYS A 2 19.36 108.93 18.07
C LYS A 2 20.18 107.94 17.18
N LYS A 3 19.77 107.67 15.93
CA LYS A 3 20.42 108.12 14.65
C LYS A 3 21.77 107.44 14.34
N TYR A 4 22.14 106.90 13.17
CA TYR A 4 21.60 106.51 11.85
C TYR A 4 22.74 105.64 11.21
N ASN A 5 22.54 104.45 10.64
CA ASN A 5 22.37 104.16 9.19
C ASN A 5 23.50 104.79 8.31
N VAL A 6 24.33 104.12 7.49
CA VAL A 6 24.01 103.32 6.28
C VAL A 6 25.32 102.73 5.64
N LYS A 7 25.28 101.42 5.32
CA LYS A 7 25.85 100.61 4.20
C LYS A 7 27.34 100.64 3.76
N PHE A 8 27.78 99.42 3.39
CA PHE A 8 28.90 99.02 2.51
C PHE A 8 30.26 98.62 3.14
N LEU A 9 30.29 97.59 4.01
CA LEU A 9 31.52 96.78 4.22
C LEU A 9 31.24 95.44 4.94
N SER A 10 30.71 94.44 4.23
CA SER A 10 30.46 93.09 4.80
C SER A 10 30.65 91.95 3.79
N PHE A 11 31.75 91.97 3.01
CA PHE A 11 32.02 90.85 2.09
C PHE A 11 33.51 90.46 1.94
N LEU A 12 34.43 90.83 2.85
CA LEU A 12 35.84 90.46 2.67
C LEU A 12 36.68 90.32 3.95
N ILE A 13 36.13 89.66 4.99
CA ILE A 13 36.90 89.21 6.16
C ILE A 13 36.44 87.79 6.50
N GLY A 14 36.93 86.83 5.72
CA GLY A 14 36.63 85.40 5.87
C GLY A 14 37.67 84.50 5.21
N CYS A 15 38.85 85.04 4.91
CA CYS A 15 40.00 84.32 4.37
C CYS A 15 41.28 84.93 4.99
N LEU A 16 42.23 84.08 5.36
CA LEU A 16 43.63 84.37 5.76
C LEU A 16 43.90 84.50 7.28
N PHE A 17 43.91 83.36 7.95
CA PHE A 17 45.03 83.02 8.86
C PHE A 17 45.44 81.56 8.59
N PHE A 18 46.40 81.40 7.67
CA PHE A 18 47.20 80.20 7.45
C PHE A 18 48.64 80.45 7.90
N SER A 19 49.27 79.41 8.47
CA SER A 19 50.71 79.05 8.43
C SER A 19 51.45 78.96 9.78
N SER A 20 51.71 77.71 10.16
CA SER A 20 52.96 77.09 10.71
C SER A 20 53.62 77.62 12.00
N CYS A 21 53.77 76.75 13.00
CA CYS A 21 55.01 75.98 13.23
C CYS A 21 54.79 74.83 14.22
N SER A 22 55.58 73.78 14.00
CA SER A 22 55.53 72.41 14.51
C SER A 22 55.87 72.26 15.99
N ASN A 23 55.40 71.17 16.59
CA ASN A 23 56.23 70.37 17.49
C ASN A 23 55.90 68.88 17.27
N GLU A 24 56.95 68.12 16.98
CA GLU A 24 56.93 66.66 16.84
C GLU A 24 56.70 66.01 18.20
N GLU A 25 55.75 65.08 18.25
CA GLU A 25 55.78 63.98 19.22
C GLU A 25 55.53 62.70 18.42
N GLU A 26 56.64 62.03 18.10
CA GLU A 26 56.68 60.71 17.50
C GLU A 26 56.46 59.68 18.60
N VAL A 27 55.21 59.27 18.82
CA VAL A 27 54.86 57.98 19.45
C VAL A 27 53.57 57.48 18.80
N GLY A 28 53.71 56.79 17.67
CA GLY A 28 52.62 56.03 17.04
C GLY A 28 53.17 54.69 16.60
N GLY A 29 52.81 53.62 17.31
CA GLY A 29 53.06 52.27 16.86
C GLY A 29 52.42 52.03 15.49
N ASP A 30 53.02 51.13 14.71
CA ASP A 30 52.80 50.87 13.28
C ASP A 30 51.39 50.32 12.90
N SER A 31 50.40 50.43 13.80
CA SER A 31 49.10 49.73 13.78
C SER A 31 47.90 50.56 13.29
N ASP A 32 48.10 51.74 12.69
CA ASP A 32 47.00 52.60 12.21
C ASP A 32 47.12 52.97 10.72
N LYS A 33 48.00 52.28 9.98
CA LYS A 33 48.16 52.51 8.53
C LYS A 33 46.95 51.95 7.78
N PRO A 34 46.30 52.75 6.90
CA PRO A 34 45.15 52.29 6.13
C PRO A 34 45.59 51.24 5.09
N VAL A 35 44.93 50.10 5.10
CA VAL A 35 45.11 48.99 4.15
C VAL A 35 43.77 48.61 3.55
N SER A 36 43.80 47.82 2.47
CA SER A 36 42.59 47.30 1.83
C SER A 36 42.70 45.80 1.65
N ILE A 37 41.68 45.09 2.14
CA ILE A 37 41.62 43.63 2.10
C ILE A 37 40.49 43.15 1.19
N SER A 38 40.58 41.89 0.77
CA SER A 38 39.48 41.19 0.09
C SER A 38 39.16 39.91 0.83
N ILE A 39 37.88 39.59 0.98
CA ILE A 39 37.42 38.37 1.65
C ILE A 39 36.73 37.47 0.64
N SER A 40 37.12 36.20 0.60
CA SER A 40 36.44 35.13 -0.11
C SER A 40 35.86 34.10 0.86
N PHE A 41 34.97 33.24 0.35
CA PHE A 41 34.47 32.07 1.06
C PHE A 41 34.94 30.78 0.38
N GLU A 42 34.98 29.72 1.18
CA GLU A 42 34.97 28.33 0.75
C GLU A 42 33.70 27.68 1.27
N ALA A 43 32.96 27.04 0.37
CA ALA A 43 31.74 26.32 0.70
C ALA A 43 32.08 25.07 1.56
N PRO A 44 31.15 24.60 2.40
CA PRO A 44 31.41 23.46 3.27
C PRO A 44 31.75 22.19 2.49
N GLU A 45 32.90 21.59 2.80
CA GLU A 45 33.16 20.18 2.53
C GLU A 45 32.33 19.32 3.51
N VAL A 46 31.79 18.21 3.02
CA VAL A 46 30.96 17.29 3.83
C VAL A 46 31.84 16.19 4.38
N ASP A 47 31.88 16.06 5.71
CA ASP A 47 32.39 14.85 6.35
C ASP A 47 31.35 13.73 6.19
N GLN A 48 31.62 12.79 5.28
CA GLN A 48 30.75 11.64 5.03
C GLN A 48 31.15 10.45 5.90
N ILE A 49 30.24 10.02 6.75
CA ILE A 49 30.35 8.79 7.52
C ILE A 49 29.42 7.78 6.83
N VAL A 50 30.02 6.92 5.96
CA VAL A 50 29.52 5.86 5.02
C VAL A 50 29.23 6.19 3.52
N THR A 51 29.30 5.15 2.65
CA THR A 51 29.54 5.16 1.19
C THR A 51 28.39 5.64 0.26
N LYS A 52 28.71 6.69 -0.53
CA LYS A 52 28.07 7.30 -1.73
C LYS A 52 26.85 8.26 -1.54
N SER A 53 27.21 9.56 -1.48
CA SER A 53 26.59 10.84 -1.95
C SER A 53 25.08 11.12 -1.85
N VAL A 54 24.73 12.29 -1.29
CA VAL A 54 23.87 13.31 -1.95
C VAL A 54 24.33 14.75 -1.57
N ASN A 55 25.10 15.41 -2.45
CA ASN A 55 25.49 16.83 -2.34
C ASN A 55 24.40 17.78 -2.90
N ASP A 56 23.35 18.09 -2.15
CA ASP A 56 22.28 19.00 -2.63
C ASP A 56 22.15 20.33 -1.85
N TYR A 57 22.82 20.52 -0.71
CA TYR A 57 22.74 21.75 0.11
C TYR A 57 24.01 22.62 0.04
N THR A 58 24.40 23.05 -1.16
CA THR A 58 25.57 23.92 -1.39
C THR A 58 25.22 25.34 -1.84
N LEU A 59 23.93 25.65 -2.03
CA LEU A 59 23.48 26.98 -2.45
C LEU A 59 23.71 28.00 -1.34
N ILE A 60 24.38 29.09 -1.70
CA ILE A 60 24.52 30.32 -0.90
C ILE A 60 23.65 31.38 -1.58
N ASP A 61 22.73 31.96 -0.82
CA ASP A 61 21.83 33.06 -1.18
C ASP A 61 21.89 34.13 -0.07
N GLY A 62 22.84 35.05 -0.21
CA GLY A 62 23.17 36.09 0.77
C GLY A 62 24.20 35.66 1.81
N ILE A 63 25.12 36.57 2.13
CA ILE A 63 26.13 36.38 3.18
C ILE A 63 26.34 37.66 3.99
N TYR A 64 26.37 37.53 5.30
CA TYR A 64 26.82 38.56 6.24
C TYR A 64 28.31 38.40 6.51
N LEU A 65 29.06 39.50 6.45
CA LEU A 65 30.47 39.58 6.79
C LEU A 65 30.65 40.51 7.99
N PHE A 66 31.34 40.02 9.02
CA PHE A 66 31.66 40.76 10.24
C PHE A 66 33.17 40.90 10.36
N ILE A 67 33.63 42.14 10.53
CA ILE A 67 35.04 42.48 10.76
C ILE A 67 35.07 43.31 12.03
N PHE A 68 35.77 42.82 13.05
CA PHE A 68 35.94 43.52 14.32
C PHE A 68 37.39 43.93 14.52
N ASP A 69 37.60 45.08 15.15
CA ASP A 69 38.92 45.52 15.60
C ASP A 69 39.48 44.62 16.71
N LYS A 70 40.72 44.87 17.13
CA LYS A 70 41.40 44.14 18.22
C LYS A 70 40.62 44.15 19.55
N ASP A 71 39.81 45.18 19.80
CA ASP A 71 39.03 45.37 21.02
C ASP A 71 37.63 44.73 20.90
N GLY A 72 37.28 44.19 19.72
CA GLY A 72 36.05 43.47 19.45
C GLY A 72 34.89 44.35 19.00
N ASN A 73 35.13 45.61 18.59
CA ASN A 73 34.10 46.50 18.05
C ASN A 73 33.97 46.32 16.54
N ILE A 74 32.75 46.37 16.00
CA ILE A 74 32.52 46.21 14.56
C ILE A 74 33.15 47.38 13.79
N GLU A 75 33.85 47.07 12.70
CA GLU A 75 34.40 48.10 11.83
C GLU A 75 33.34 48.69 10.90
N GLY A 76 33.53 49.95 10.49
CA GLY A 76 32.64 50.64 9.57
C GLY A 76 31.28 50.97 10.18
N ASN A 77 30.22 50.86 9.38
CA ASN A 77 28.83 51.20 9.78
C ASN A 77 28.02 49.97 10.21
N GLY A 78 28.69 48.89 10.64
CA GLY A 78 28.05 47.61 10.98
C GLY A 78 28.42 46.48 10.01
N PRO A 79 27.77 45.31 10.15
CA PRO A 79 28.06 44.16 9.31
C PRO A 79 27.71 44.40 7.84
N LEU A 80 28.50 43.79 6.95
CA LEU A 80 28.31 43.92 5.51
C LEU A 80 27.43 42.77 5.00
N PHE A 81 26.23 43.08 4.51
CA PHE A 81 25.41 42.11 3.78
C PHE A 81 25.75 42.13 2.28
N CYS A 82 26.15 40.98 1.75
CA CYS A 82 26.53 40.80 0.36
C CYS A 82 25.51 39.89 -0.35
N ASN A 83 24.88 40.43 -1.40
CA ASN A 83 23.95 39.68 -2.26
C ASN A 83 24.72 38.72 -3.17
N ILE A 84 24.93 37.50 -2.70
CA ILE A 84 25.59 36.42 -3.45
C ILE A 84 24.55 35.33 -3.73
N ASN A 85 24.50 34.81 -4.96
CA ASN A 85 23.67 33.67 -5.31
C ASN A 85 24.51 32.66 -6.12
N THR A 86 24.98 31.59 -5.49
CA THR A 86 25.89 30.62 -6.13
C THR A 86 25.94 29.28 -5.41
N SER A 87 26.25 28.21 -6.14
CA SER A 87 26.59 26.89 -5.60
C SER A 87 28.07 26.54 -5.82
N ALA A 88 28.90 27.54 -6.16
CA ALA A 88 30.34 27.34 -6.37
C ALA A 88 31.05 26.99 -5.04
N SER A 89 32.08 26.16 -5.12
CA SER A 89 32.88 25.77 -3.94
C SER A 89 33.68 26.92 -3.34
N THR A 90 33.90 28.00 -4.09
CA THR A 90 34.55 29.23 -3.62
C THR A 90 33.97 30.45 -4.30
N GLY A 91 34.03 31.61 -3.66
CA GLY A 91 33.65 32.88 -4.28
C GLY A 91 34.12 34.09 -3.47
N THR A 92 34.09 35.28 -4.08
CA THR A 92 34.44 36.52 -3.39
C THR A 92 33.23 37.06 -2.63
N ILE A 93 33.40 37.38 -1.35
CA ILE A 93 32.39 38.06 -0.53
C ILE A 93 32.41 39.55 -0.83
N ALA A 94 33.57 40.19 -0.59
CA ALA A 94 33.78 41.62 -0.79
C ALA A 94 35.26 41.91 -1.07
N SER A 95 35.52 42.95 -1.86
CA SER A 95 36.87 43.38 -2.25
C SER A 95 37.10 44.85 -1.90
N ASN A 96 38.37 45.23 -1.72
CA ASN A 96 38.78 46.60 -1.41
C ASN A 96 38.12 47.16 -0.14
N ILE A 97 37.97 46.31 0.88
CA ILE A 97 37.42 46.72 2.18
C ILE A 97 38.49 47.54 2.90
N PRO A 98 38.26 48.82 3.21
CA PRO A 98 39.21 49.64 3.95
C PRO A 98 39.25 49.21 5.42
N THR A 99 40.45 48.98 5.95
CA THR A 99 40.70 48.60 7.35
C THR A 99 42.11 49.07 7.79
N ALA A 100 42.53 48.81 9.03
CA ALA A 100 43.84 49.17 9.56
C ALA A 100 44.79 47.98 9.62
N MET A 101 46.08 48.23 9.88
CA MET A 101 47.04 47.17 10.18
C MET A 101 46.90 46.70 11.64
N GLY A 102 47.07 45.41 11.90
CA GLY A 102 47.03 44.82 13.25
C GLY A 102 45.98 43.70 13.40
N ASP A 103 45.64 43.39 14.65
CA ASP A 103 44.74 42.28 15.01
C ASP A 103 43.28 42.59 14.69
N HIS A 104 42.61 41.67 13.99
CA HIS A 104 41.20 41.75 13.63
C HIS A 104 40.51 40.39 13.79
N TYR A 105 39.19 40.41 14.04
CA TYR A 105 38.37 39.20 14.01
C TYR A 105 37.45 39.20 12.80
N ILE A 106 37.47 38.12 12.01
CA ILE A 106 36.66 38.04 10.78
C ILE A 106 35.77 36.79 10.79
N TYR A 107 34.47 37.01 10.57
CA TYR A 107 33.43 35.96 10.51
C TYR A 107 32.49 36.17 9.34
N ALA A 108 31.88 35.08 8.86
CA ALA A 108 30.80 35.15 7.89
C ALA A 108 29.63 34.22 8.25
N ILE A 109 28.41 34.65 7.89
CA ILE A 109 27.18 33.87 8.04
C ILE A 109 26.41 33.92 6.72
N ALA A 110 26.28 32.77 6.05
CA ALA A 110 25.48 32.63 4.83
C ALA A 110 24.08 32.08 5.15
N ASN A 111 23.10 32.40 4.29
CA ASN A 111 21.73 31.86 4.37
C ASN A 111 21.08 32.06 5.76
N ALA A 112 21.28 33.22 6.37
CA ALA A 112 20.83 33.48 7.74
C ALA A 112 19.31 33.32 7.93
N ASP A 113 18.51 33.51 6.88
CA ASP A 113 17.05 33.33 6.88
C ASP A 113 16.65 32.16 5.98
N ALA A 114 16.89 30.93 6.46
CA ALA A 114 16.48 29.73 5.76
C ALA A 114 15.17 29.15 6.31
N SER A 115 14.44 28.44 5.46
CA SER A 115 13.16 27.81 5.80
C SER A 115 13.28 26.77 6.92
N PHE A 116 14.42 26.10 7.05
CA PHE A 116 14.69 25.09 8.08
C PHE A 116 15.14 25.69 9.43
N ALA A 117 15.99 26.71 9.37
CA ALA A 117 16.56 27.37 10.54
C ALA A 117 16.90 28.83 10.21
N SER A 118 16.75 29.73 11.18
CA SER A 118 17.08 31.14 10.99
C SER A 118 17.91 31.74 12.13
N ILE A 119 18.62 32.81 11.80
CA ILE A 119 19.48 33.59 12.69
C ILE A 119 19.02 35.04 12.62
N LYS A 120 18.51 35.57 13.73
CA LYS A 120 17.84 36.88 13.77
C LYS A 120 18.74 38.03 14.18
N ASP A 121 18.35 39.23 13.76
CA ASP A 121 18.92 40.50 14.20
C ASP A 121 20.45 40.62 13.94
N LEU A 122 20.93 40.11 12.80
CA LEU A 122 22.35 40.18 12.42
C LEU A 122 22.79 41.62 12.12
N ASP A 123 21.93 42.44 11.49
CA ASP A 123 22.23 43.85 11.17
C ASP A 123 22.50 44.73 12.41
N LYS A 124 22.10 44.26 13.60
CA LYS A 124 22.21 45.01 14.87
C LYS A 124 23.48 44.68 15.66
N VAL A 125 24.31 43.76 15.18
CA VAL A 125 25.53 43.34 15.87
C VAL A 125 26.58 44.45 15.81
N THR A 126 27.04 44.89 16.98
CA THR A 126 28.05 45.95 17.13
C THR A 126 29.35 45.47 17.77
N THR A 127 29.31 44.32 18.47
CA THR A 127 30.50 43.74 19.10
C THR A 127 30.64 42.25 18.80
N ARG A 128 31.88 41.73 18.88
CA ARG A 128 32.17 40.31 18.73
C ARG A 128 31.41 39.46 19.73
N ASN A 129 31.28 39.93 20.98
CA ASN A 129 30.55 39.21 22.01
C ASN A 129 29.05 39.09 21.67
N GLU A 130 28.45 40.11 21.06
CA GLU A 130 27.07 40.03 20.56
C GLU A 130 26.93 39.01 19.44
N LEU A 131 27.89 38.94 18.50
CA LEU A 131 27.89 37.93 17.44
C LEU A 131 27.99 36.52 18.00
N LEU A 132 28.93 36.28 18.92
CA LEU A 132 29.15 34.96 19.53
C LEU A 132 27.97 34.52 20.41
N ALA A 133 27.18 35.47 20.93
CA ALA A 133 25.95 35.20 21.67
C ALA A 133 24.73 34.90 20.78
N LYS A 134 24.81 35.13 19.46
CA LYS A 134 23.73 34.76 18.54
C LYS A 134 23.55 33.25 18.48
N LYS A 135 22.32 32.85 18.18
CA LYS A 135 21.94 31.45 18.00
C LYS A 135 21.16 31.28 16.70
N ALA A 136 21.25 30.09 16.12
CA ALA A 136 20.29 29.62 15.14
C ALA A 136 19.12 28.96 15.84
N GLU A 137 17.91 29.16 15.33
CA GLU A 137 16.66 28.60 15.86
C GLU A 137 16.01 27.71 14.79
N LEU A 138 15.54 26.52 15.17
CA LEU A 138 14.72 25.69 14.28
C LEU A 138 13.36 26.35 14.03
N THR A 139 12.87 26.30 12.79
CA THR A 139 11.57 26.89 12.40
C THR A 139 10.36 25.99 12.66
N GLY A 140 10.60 24.73 13.09
CA GLY A 140 9.56 23.82 13.61
C GLY A 140 9.48 22.44 12.95
N ASN A 141 10.20 22.19 11.85
CA ASN A 141 10.23 20.88 11.17
C ASN A 141 11.67 20.35 11.02
N LEU A 142 11.86 19.04 11.22
CA LEU A 142 13.14 18.34 10.98
C LEU A 142 13.31 17.87 9.54
N LEU A 143 12.23 17.86 8.75
CA LEU A 143 12.30 17.63 7.31
C LEU A 143 12.92 18.87 6.66
N MET A 144 14.03 18.67 5.95
CA MET A 144 14.74 19.72 5.23
C MET A 144 13.92 20.15 4.00
N THR A 145 13.03 21.13 4.19
CA THR A 145 12.23 21.72 3.11
C THR A 145 12.92 22.97 2.56
N GLY A 146 13.24 22.98 1.26
CA GLY A 146 13.98 24.07 0.59
C GLY A 146 15.45 23.73 0.36
N ASN A 147 16.17 24.59 -0.37
CA ASN A 147 17.58 24.36 -0.77
C ASN A 147 18.59 25.21 0.03
N LEU A 148 18.14 26.01 0.99
CA LEU A 148 18.99 26.90 1.80
C LEU A 148 19.14 26.36 3.21
N ILE A 149 20.38 26.38 3.72
CA ILE A 149 20.76 25.98 5.07
C ILE A 149 21.74 27.03 5.61
N PRO A 150 21.57 27.54 6.85
CA PRO A 150 22.50 28.50 7.42
C PRO A 150 23.91 27.92 7.51
N MET A 151 24.90 28.71 7.09
CA MET A 151 26.31 28.34 7.16
C MET A 151 27.09 29.42 7.88
N VAL A 152 28.09 29.01 8.65
CA VAL A 152 28.86 29.89 9.52
C VAL A 152 30.35 29.60 9.36
N GLY A 153 31.19 30.61 9.47
CA GLY A 153 32.63 30.43 9.33
C GLY A 153 33.43 31.58 9.91
N CYS A 154 34.70 31.33 10.19
CA CYS A 154 35.68 32.35 10.52
C CYS A 154 36.87 32.28 9.56
N VAL A 155 37.76 33.27 9.63
CA VAL A 155 38.93 33.31 8.75
C VAL A 155 39.79 32.04 8.87
N SER A 156 40.20 31.51 7.72
CA SER A 156 40.93 30.26 7.60
C SER A 156 42.25 30.32 8.38
N GLY A 157 42.58 29.26 9.10
CA GLY A 157 43.78 29.19 9.94
C GLY A 157 43.62 29.76 11.34
N SER A 158 42.41 30.22 11.70
CA SER A 158 42.05 30.66 13.05
C SER A 158 40.87 29.84 13.58
N THR A 159 40.86 29.53 14.88
CA THR A 159 39.73 28.84 15.55
C THR A 159 38.74 29.83 16.17
N ASP A 160 39.18 31.06 16.41
CA ASP A 160 38.41 32.09 17.09
C ASP A 160 38.22 33.34 16.23
N GLY A 161 38.60 33.28 14.96
CA GLY A 161 38.47 34.35 13.96
C GLY A 161 39.57 35.40 13.96
N LEU A 162 40.54 35.33 14.88
CA LEU A 162 41.65 36.29 14.98
C LEU A 162 42.65 36.17 13.83
N ILE A 163 43.05 37.31 13.26
CA ILE A 163 44.12 37.41 12.26
C ILE A 163 44.86 38.75 12.36
N ASP A 164 46.17 38.73 12.10
CA ASP A 164 47.00 39.93 12.01
C ASP A 164 47.10 40.41 10.55
N ILE A 165 46.59 41.62 10.29
CA ILE A 165 46.60 42.28 8.99
C ILE A 165 47.85 43.16 8.88
N THR A 166 48.80 42.75 8.04
CA THR A 166 50.10 43.46 7.91
C THR A 166 50.25 44.24 6.60
N LYS A 167 49.35 44.03 5.63
CA LYS A 167 49.39 44.64 4.29
C LYS A 167 48.07 44.38 3.54
N ASN A 168 47.93 44.99 2.37
CA ASN A 168 46.89 44.61 1.41
C ASN A 168 47.00 43.13 1.06
N ALA A 169 45.95 42.36 1.35
CA ALA A 169 45.93 40.91 1.19
C ALA A 169 44.50 40.40 0.95
N SER A 170 44.40 39.13 0.58
CA SER A 170 43.14 38.41 0.49
C SER A 170 43.07 37.35 1.58
N TYR A 171 41.93 37.27 2.25
CA TYR A 171 41.65 36.29 3.29
C TYR A 171 40.43 35.45 2.90
N LYS A 172 40.33 34.25 3.45
CA LYS A 172 39.29 33.28 3.11
C LYS A 172 38.56 32.84 4.36
N VAL A 173 37.24 32.76 4.33
CA VAL A 173 36.41 32.19 5.39
C VAL A 173 35.96 30.79 4.97
N GLN A 174 36.18 29.79 5.82
CA GLN A 174 35.68 28.43 5.59
C GLN A 174 34.30 28.29 6.23
N LEU A 175 33.27 28.03 5.42
CA LEU A 175 31.90 27.91 5.90
C LEU A 175 31.57 26.46 6.27
N GLU A 176 30.81 26.27 7.34
CA GLU A 176 30.26 25.01 7.79
C GLU A 176 28.73 25.12 7.94
N ARG A 177 27.99 24.08 7.54
CA ARG A 177 26.55 24.03 7.83
C ARG A 177 26.33 23.93 9.33
N ILE A 178 25.36 24.67 9.87
CA ILE A 178 25.04 24.63 11.30
C ILE A 178 24.26 23.38 11.74
N ILE A 179 23.88 22.53 10.78
CA ILE A 179 23.11 21.30 10.98
C ILE A 179 23.92 20.07 10.57
N SER A 180 23.45 18.89 10.97
CA SER A 180 23.80 17.61 10.36
C SER A 180 22.62 17.05 9.56
N SER A 181 22.89 16.16 8.60
CA SER A 181 21.86 15.34 7.95
C SER A 181 21.98 13.88 8.40
N VAL A 182 20.86 13.28 8.77
CA VAL A 182 20.79 11.90 9.26
C VAL A 182 19.81 11.09 8.43
N LYS A 183 20.32 10.03 7.83
CA LYS A 183 19.56 9.08 7.02
C LYS A 183 19.50 7.71 7.68
N PHE A 184 18.30 7.16 7.78
CA PHE A 184 18.07 5.78 8.20
C PHE A 184 17.71 4.90 7.02
N LYS A 185 18.23 3.66 7.00
CA LYS A 185 17.87 2.60 6.06
C LYS A 185 17.55 1.34 6.86
N VAL A 186 16.31 0.89 6.83
CA VAL A 186 15.81 -0.24 7.61
C VAL A 186 15.63 -1.46 6.70
N SER A 187 16.07 -2.64 7.14
CA SER A 187 15.88 -3.90 6.42
C SER A 187 15.69 -5.07 7.38
N CYS A 188 15.14 -6.18 6.91
CA CYS A 188 15.14 -7.45 7.66
C CYS A 188 16.36 -8.30 7.26
N THR A 189 16.89 -9.09 8.20
CA THR A 189 17.97 -10.05 7.90
C THR A 189 17.44 -11.42 7.45
N LYS A 190 16.32 -11.88 8.03
CA LYS A 190 15.68 -13.15 7.67
C LYS A 190 15.02 -13.06 6.29
N SER A 191 15.26 -14.06 5.44
CA SER A 191 14.61 -14.17 4.12
C SER A 191 13.09 -14.35 4.27
N GLY A 192 12.31 -13.67 3.44
CA GLY A 192 10.84 -13.72 3.48
C GLY A 192 10.20 -12.84 4.57
N ALA A 193 10.98 -12.30 5.51
CA ALA A 193 10.49 -11.35 6.49
C ALA A 193 10.39 -9.93 5.92
N THR A 194 9.38 -9.18 6.34
CA THR A 194 9.18 -7.77 6.02
C THR A 194 9.03 -6.94 7.28
N PHE A 195 9.46 -5.68 7.21
CA PHE A 195 9.24 -4.69 8.25
C PHE A 195 8.72 -3.42 7.59
N ASP A 196 7.45 -3.12 7.75
CA ASP A 196 6.83 -1.95 7.16
C ASP A 196 6.95 -0.77 8.14
N LEU A 197 7.95 0.09 7.91
CA LEU A 197 8.23 1.27 8.74
C LEU A 197 7.08 2.28 8.63
N LYS A 198 6.32 2.45 9.72
CA LYS A 198 5.12 3.30 9.77
C LYS A 198 5.42 4.74 10.17
N SER A 199 6.29 4.91 11.16
CA SER A 199 6.66 6.23 11.66
C SER A 199 7.98 6.21 12.38
N TYR A 200 8.52 7.40 12.60
CA TYR A 200 9.66 7.60 13.46
C TYR A 200 9.49 8.87 14.31
N GLU A 201 10.21 8.92 15.42
CA GLU A 201 10.32 10.08 16.30
C GLU A 201 11.78 10.33 16.62
N VAL A 202 12.21 11.59 16.54
CA VAL A 202 13.57 12.00 16.94
C VAL A 202 13.46 12.74 18.27
N VAL A 203 14.18 12.26 19.27
CA VAL A 203 14.10 12.73 20.66
C VAL A 203 15.39 13.43 21.05
N ASN A 204 15.30 14.45 21.91
CA ASN A 204 16.42 15.29 22.35
C ASN A 204 17.14 16.01 21.18
N VAL A 205 16.38 16.63 20.27
CA VAL A 205 16.94 17.49 19.23
C VAL A 205 17.02 18.93 19.76
N PRO A 206 18.19 19.57 19.83
CA PRO A 206 18.27 20.95 20.29
C PRO A 206 17.41 21.91 19.46
N GLN A 207 16.63 22.75 20.11
CA GLN A 207 15.80 23.77 19.43
C GLN A 207 16.66 24.94 18.93
N THR A 208 17.77 25.21 19.62
CA THR A 208 18.76 26.22 19.24
C THR A 208 20.16 25.65 19.06
N SER A 209 20.99 26.35 18.28
CA SER A 209 22.40 26.04 18.08
C SER A 209 23.28 27.28 18.23
N THR A 210 24.41 27.13 18.90
CA THR A 210 25.50 28.13 18.87
C THR A 210 26.00 28.30 17.43
N LEU A 211 26.33 29.53 17.04
CA LEU A 211 26.89 29.76 15.70
C LEU A 211 28.33 29.26 15.58
N PHE A 212 29.12 29.43 16.63
CA PHE A 212 30.53 29.05 16.67
C PHE A 212 30.81 28.21 17.92
N GLY A 213 31.69 27.21 17.80
CA GLY A 213 32.00 26.27 18.87
C GLY A 213 30.98 25.13 19.00
N GLU A 214 31.11 24.34 20.07
CA GLU A 214 30.27 23.17 20.29
C GLU A 214 28.84 23.54 20.74
N ASN A 215 27.87 22.72 20.34
CA ASN A 215 26.50 22.79 20.86
C ASN A 215 26.12 21.52 21.65
N LYS A 216 25.44 21.73 22.79
CA LYS A 216 24.85 20.67 23.63
C LYS A 216 23.47 21.12 24.08
N GLY A 217 22.44 20.34 23.78
CA GLY A 217 21.07 20.67 24.21
C GLY A 217 20.90 20.56 25.72
N SER A 218 19.97 21.33 26.29
CA SER A 218 19.59 21.30 27.71
C SER A 218 18.11 20.96 27.88
N ASP A 219 17.68 20.68 29.11
CA ASP A 219 16.30 20.32 29.46
C ASP A 219 15.20 21.28 28.96
N THR A 220 15.53 22.55 28.78
CA THR A 220 14.61 23.59 28.27
C THR A 220 14.77 23.90 26.78
N ASP A 221 15.75 23.31 26.09
CA ASP A 221 16.17 23.69 24.74
C ASP A 221 16.04 22.52 23.75
N PHE A 222 14.95 21.76 23.84
CA PHE A 222 14.64 20.71 22.87
C PHE A 222 13.44 21.09 22.00
N TRP A 223 13.55 20.73 20.72
CA TRP A 223 12.43 20.72 19.81
C TRP A 223 11.32 19.87 20.44
N PRO A 224 10.08 20.37 20.51
CA PRO A 224 9.00 19.75 21.29
C PRO A 224 8.61 18.34 20.81
N GLY A 225 9.16 17.88 19.69
CA GLY A 225 8.92 16.54 19.18
C GLY A 225 7.67 16.47 18.33
N GLY A 226 7.54 15.35 17.61
CA GLY A 226 6.34 14.97 16.86
C GLY A 226 6.56 13.62 16.18
N THR A 227 5.50 12.83 16.05
CA THR A 227 5.53 11.61 15.24
C THR A 227 5.56 12.02 13.77
N ILE A 228 6.61 11.65 13.05
CA ILE A 228 6.68 11.85 11.60
C ILE A 228 6.18 10.56 10.93
N THR A 229 5.05 10.66 10.24
CA THR A 229 4.46 9.55 9.50
C THR A 229 5.23 9.29 8.22
N ASN A 230 5.43 8.01 7.90
CA ASN A 230 6.07 7.61 6.66
C ASN A 230 5.00 7.47 5.57
N ASP A 231 4.61 8.59 4.96
CA ASP A 231 3.49 8.64 4.00
C ASP A 231 3.82 8.03 2.63
N LYS A 232 5.06 7.58 2.42
CA LYS A 232 5.47 6.90 1.18
C LYS A 232 5.34 5.39 1.37
N ASP A 233 4.30 4.80 0.77
CA ASP A 233 4.14 3.35 0.67
C ASP A 233 5.47 2.67 0.30
N ASN A 234 5.95 1.77 1.17
CA ASN A 234 7.17 0.97 1.02
C ASN A 234 8.53 1.70 1.17
N SER A 235 8.56 2.92 1.71
CA SER A 235 9.82 3.64 1.96
C SER A 235 10.56 3.09 3.19
N GLN A 236 11.52 2.20 2.97
CA GLN A 236 12.43 1.66 4.01
C GLN A 236 13.56 2.62 4.42
N SER A 237 13.42 3.91 4.10
CA SER A 237 14.41 4.92 4.41
C SER A 237 13.78 6.27 4.66
N PHE A 238 14.36 7.04 5.56
CA PHE A 238 13.96 8.42 5.82
C PHE A 238 15.19 9.25 6.17
N GLU A 239 15.05 10.57 6.07
CA GLU A 239 16.14 11.52 6.27
C GLU A 239 15.60 12.78 6.95
N PHE A 240 16.38 13.32 7.87
CA PHE A 240 16.05 14.53 8.61
C PHE A 240 17.31 15.32 8.92
N GLY A 241 17.16 16.65 9.05
CA GLY A 241 18.20 17.54 9.54
C GLY A 241 18.01 17.84 11.02
N LEU A 242 19.10 18.13 11.71
CA LEU A 242 19.07 18.57 13.11
C LEU A 242 20.29 19.41 13.47
N PHE A 243 20.18 20.21 14.53
CA PHE A 243 21.32 20.87 15.13
C PHE A 243 22.23 19.90 15.88
N GLU A 244 23.50 20.28 15.98
CA GLU A 244 24.53 19.56 16.71
C GLU A 244 24.14 19.31 18.18
N ASN A 245 24.41 18.10 18.66
CA ASN A 245 24.20 17.71 20.05
C ASN A 245 25.33 16.77 20.49
N ARG A 246 26.31 17.29 21.24
CA ARG A 246 27.53 16.54 21.61
C ARG A 246 27.46 15.94 23.01
N TYR A 247 27.21 14.64 23.08
CA TYR A 247 27.27 13.87 24.32
C TYR A 247 28.24 12.69 24.23
N THR A 248 28.98 12.45 25.31
CA THR A 248 29.84 11.27 25.49
C THR A 248 29.65 10.71 26.89
N THR A 249 29.97 9.44 27.07
CA THR A 249 29.95 8.75 28.36
C THR A 249 31.20 7.88 28.52
N THR A 250 31.28 7.06 29.57
CA THR A 250 32.37 6.10 29.76
C THR A 250 31.82 4.77 30.28
N GLY A 251 32.58 3.68 30.12
CA GLY A 251 32.23 2.38 30.70
C GLY A 251 31.35 1.48 29.84
N ILE A 252 30.91 1.93 28.65
CA ILE A 252 30.14 1.10 27.71
C ILE A 252 31.10 0.22 26.91
N THR A 253 30.90 -1.11 26.95
CA THR A 253 31.78 -2.10 26.30
C THR A 253 31.11 -2.90 25.19
N THR A 254 29.77 -2.94 25.16
CA THR A 254 28.98 -3.54 24.08
C THR A 254 28.00 -2.53 23.50
N TYR A 255 27.49 -2.78 22.29
CA TYR A 255 26.45 -1.92 21.71
C TYR A 255 25.13 -2.03 22.50
N GLU A 256 24.91 -3.14 23.20
CA GLU A 256 23.70 -3.49 23.95
C GLU A 256 23.56 -2.58 25.16
N ASP A 257 24.68 -2.34 25.84
CA ASP A 257 24.78 -1.43 26.99
C ASP A 257 24.33 0.01 26.67
N ARG A 258 24.35 0.43 25.39
CA ARG A 258 23.93 1.79 24.98
C ARG A 258 22.43 2.02 25.14
N GLU A 259 21.63 1.00 24.85
CA GLU A 259 20.17 1.09 24.84
C GLU A 259 19.55 0.51 26.10
N LYS A 260 20.37 0.12 27.08
CA LYS A 260 19.94 -0.52 28.32
C LYS A 260 18.97 0.35 29.10
N LYS A 261 17.77 -0.17 29.37
CA LYS A 261 16.68 0.58 30.02
C LYS A 261 16.85 0.58 31.55
N VAL A 262 16.45 1.68 32.18
CA VAL A 262 16.30 1.73 33.65
C VAL A 262 15.05 0.97 34.10
N ASP A 263 13.93 1.19 33.40
CA ASP A 263 12.67 0.49 33.59
C ASP A 263 12.27 -0.18 32.27
N HIS A 264 12.30 -1.51 32.26
CA HIS A 264 11.98 -2.30 31.08
C HIS A 264 10.48 -2.27 30.72
N SER A 265 9.61 -1.80 31.62
CA SER A 265 8.18 -1.61 31.33
C SER A 265 7.88 -0.29 30.62
N ALA A 266 8.82 0.68 30.63
CA ALA A 266 8.66 1.95 29.96
C ALA A 266 8.79 1.80 28.44
N VAL A 267 7.91 2.48 27.70
CA VAL A 267 7.85 2.43 26.23
C VAL A 267 7.80 3.85 25.65
N GLY A 268 8.29 4.03 24.42
CA GLY A 268 8.21 5.32 23.74
C GLY A 268 9.10 6.41 24.35
N LYS A 269 8.55 7.62 24.56
CA LYS A 269 9.32 8.79 25.04
C LYS A 269 9.60 8.78 26.54
N ASP A 270 8.91 7.94 27.31
CA ASP A 270 9.05 7.88 28.77
C ASP A 270 10.30 7.07 29.20
N ILE A 271 10.99 6.44 28.26
CA ILE A 271 12.17 5.61 28.51
C ILE A 271 13.31 6.45 29.08
N GLN A 272 13.96 5.88 30.09
CA GLN A 272 15.24 6.33 30.61
C GLN A 272 16.28 5.23 30.38
N PHE A 273 17.49 5.62 30.01
CA PHE A 273 18.59 4.71 29.71
C PHE A 273 19.63 4.74 30.84
N GLU A 274 20.17 3.58 31.19
CA GLU A 274 21.13 3.44 32.29
C GLU A 274 22.50 4.07 31.93
N SER A 275 22.97 3.80 30.72
CA SER A 275 24.33 4.15 30.29
C SER A 275 24.40 5.37 29.37
N ALA A 276 23.35 5.61 28.58
CA ALA A 276 23.32 6.72 27.63
C ALA A 276 23.12 8.05 28.38
N PRO A 277 23.82 9.13 27.98
CA PRO A 277 23.58 10.45 28.54
C PRO A 277 22.11 10.86 28.37
N LYS A 278 21.49 11.36 29.44
CA LYS A 278 20.05 11.71 29.50
C LYS A 278 19.53 12.52 28.30
N TYR A 279 20.37 13.39 27.75
CA TYR A 279 20.04 14.35 26.69
C TYR A 279 20.70 14.02 25.34
N ALA A 280 21.27 12.83 25.20
CA ALA A 280 21.73 12.33 23.91
C ALA A 280 20.55 12.14 22.95
N THR A 281 20.76 12.45 21.68
CA THR A 281 19.73 12.31 20.64
C THR A 281 19.55 10.84 20.27
N TYR A 282 18.29 10.39 20.22
CA TYR A 282 17.93 9.04 19.78
C TYR A 282 16.68 9.05 18.91
N VAL A 283 16.51 7.96 18.17
CA VAL A 283 15.41 7.76 17.23
C VAL A 283 14.58 6.57 17.68
N ILE A 284 13.27 6.77 17.72
CA ILE A 284 12.26 5.72 17.95
C ILE A 284 11.72 5.32 16.58
N LEU A 285 11.89 4.06 16.19
CA LEU A 285 11.39 3.49 14.94
C LEU A 285 10.14 2.66 15.24
N LYS A 286 9.03 2.91 14.55
CA LYS A 286 7.78 2.15 14.72
C LYS A 286 7.36 1.53 13.40
N GLY A 287 7.09 0.22 13.41
CA GLY A 287 6.71 -0.48 12.19
C GLY A 287 6.08 -1.84 12.40
N LEU A 288 5.53 -2.39 11.33
CA LEU A 288 4.88 -3.69 11.31
C LEU A 288 5.84 -4.76 10.77
N TYR A 289 6.31 -5.64 11.65
CA TYR A 289 7.04 -6.84 11.27
C TYR A 289 6.09 -7.96 10.84
N LYS A 290 6.41 -8.66 9.74
CA LYS A 290 5.81 -9.95 9.35
C LYS A 290 6.90 -10.93 8.98
N GLY A 291 6.89 -12.12 9.56
CA GLY A 291 7.89 -13.15 9.26
C GLY A 291 7.80 -14.34 10.20
N ASP A 292 8.81 -15.21 10.14
CA ASP A 292 8.92 -16.37 11.01
C ASP A 292 9.66 -16.04 12.33
N SER A 293 9.12 -16.60 13.41
CA SER A 293 9.77 -16.74 14.72
C SER A 293 10.08 -18.21 14.99
N ASP A 294 10.83 -18.49 16.06
CA ASP A 294 11.07 -19.86 16.54
C ASP A 294 9.77 -20.58 16.95
N LYS A 295 8.66 -19.84 17.08
CA LYS A 295 7.33 -20.32 17.46
C LYS A 295 6.31 -20.28 16.32
N GLY A 296 6.76 -20.01 15.09
CA GLY A 296 5.94 -19.99 13.88
C GLY A 296 5.78 -18.59 13.28
N ASN A 297 4.87 -18.47 12.31
CA ASN A 297 4.57 -17.22 11.61
C ASN A 297 3.95 -16.19 12.57
N VAL A 298 4.49 -14.97 12.56
CA VAL A 298 4.10 -13.88 13.44
C VAL A 298 3.91 -12.57 12.70
N SER A 299 3.06 -11.72 13.28
CA SER A 299 2.94 -10.30 12.94
C SER A 299 3.19 -9.50 14.21
N ALA A 300 4.01 -8.45 14.16
CA ALA A 300 4.28 -7.63 15.33
C ALA A 300 4.29 -6.14 15.02
N ASP A 301 3.52 -5.36 15.78
CA ASP A 301 3.66 -3.90 15.83
C ASP A 301 4.83 -3.61 16.80
N ALA A 302 6.01 -3.34 16.24
CA ALA A 302 7.27 -3.27 16.97
C ALA A 302 7.85 -1.85 16.97
N THR A 303 8.48 -1.51 18.10
CA THR A 303 9.18 -0.25 18.35
C THR A 303 10.65 -0.55 18.62
N TYR A 304 11.58 0.20 18.03
CA TYR A 304 13.02 0.08 18.28
C TYR A 304 13.66 1.43 18.62
N TYR A 305 14.66 1.41 19.50
CA TYR A 305 15.37 2.60 19.98
C TYR A 305 16.80 2.61 19.47
N VAL A 306 17.23 3.75 18.93
CA VAL A 306 18.58 3.91 18.35
C VAL A 306 19.16 5.28 18.73
N HIS A 307 20.13 5.31 19.64
CA HIS A 307 20.90 6.53 19.87
C HIS A 307 21.80 6.87 18.68
N LEU A 308 21.87 8.16 18.34
CA LEU A 308 22.85 8.68 17.38
C LEU A 308 24.28 8.60 17.96
N GLY A 309 25.27 8.65 17.08
CA GLY A 309 26.69 8.51 17.41
C GLY A 309 27.28 7.16 17.01
N ASN A 310 28.32 6.70 17.71
CA ASN A 310 29.08 5.48 17.41
C ASN A 310 29.62 5.42 15.95
N THR A 311 30.17 6.52 15.46
CA THR A 311 30.58 6.72 14.06
C THR A 311 31.68 5.78 13.55
N ASN A 312 32.40 5.08 14.44
CA ASN A 312 33.52 4.21 14.11
C ASN A 312 33.30 2.73 14.49
N ASN A 313 32.04 2.28 14.62
CA ASN A 313 31.61 0.90 14.93
C ASN A 313 32.24 0.26 16.20
N SER A 314 32.99 1.02 16.98
CA SER A 314 33.84 0.52 18.08
C SER A 314 33.88 1.48 19.27
N ASN A 315 33.30 2.68 19.15
CA ASN A 315 33.27 3.66 20.22
C ASN A 315 31.84 3.81 20.75
N TYR A 316 31.43 2.83 21.57
CA TYR A 316 30.09 2.79 22.15
C TYR A 316 29.82 3.92 23.16
N ASN A 317 30.86 4.64 23.57
CA ASN A 317 30.77 5.79 24.47
C ASN A 317 30.44 7.10 23.73
N ASN A 318 30.45 7.10 22.39
CA ASN A 318 30.16 8.27 21.56
C ASN A 318 28.67 8.40 21.24
N PHE A 319 28.04 9.50 21.67
CA PHE A 319 26.64 9.86 21.39
C PHE A 319 26.55 11.22 20.66
N GLU A 320 27.64 11.64 20.01
CA GLU A 320 27.75 12.93 19.37
C GLU A 320 27.05 12.93 18.00
N ASN A 321 26.23 13.95 17.78
CA ASN A 321 25.79 14.38 16.47
C ASN A 321 26.46 15.73 16.19
N ILE A 322 27.29 15.80 15.15
CA ILE A 322 28.16 16.94 14.85
C ILE A 322 27.62 17.69 13.63
N ARG A 323 27.67 19.03 13.67
CA ARG A 323 27.25 19.87 12.54
C ARG A 323 28.09 19.59 11.29
N ASN A 324 27.60 20.00 10.13
CA ASN A 324 28.24 19.81 8.83
C ASN A 324 28.62 18.35 8.50
N THR A 325 27.93 17.37 9.10
CA THR A 325 28.19 15.94 8.92
C THR A 325 26.98 15.24 8.32
N GLU A 326 27.20 14.29 7.41
CA GLU A 326 26.17 13.40 6.86
C GLU A 326 26.32 11.99 7.44
N TYR A 327 25.27 11.51 8.12
CA TYR A 327 25.21 10.19 8.73
C TYR A 327 24.27 9.26 7.99
N THR A 328 24.69 8.01 7.73
CA THR A 328 23.77 6.94 7.28
C THR A 328 23.76 5.76 8.26
N TYR A 329 22.65 5.57 8.96
CA TYR A 329 22.39 4.43 9.84
C TYR A 329 21.72 3.30 9.06
N LYS A 330 22.33 2.11 9.07
CA LYS A 330 21.77 0.89 8.48
C LYS A 330 21.26 -0.01 9.59
N ILE A 331 19.94 -0.09 9.72
CA ILE A 331 19.27 -0.87 10.76
C ILE A 331 18.81 -2.19 10.17
N SER A 332 19.16 -3.29 10.83
CA SER A 332 18.82 -4.64 10.40
C SER A 332 17.99 -5.34 11.48
N ILE A 333 16.70 -5.55 11.19
CA ILE A 333 15.75 -6.23 12.08
C ILE A 333 15.97 -7.75 11.96
N GLU A 334 16.42 -8.36 13.05
CA GLU A 334 16.73 -9.81 13.11
C GLU A 334 15.48 -10.68 13.22
N GLY A 335 14.42 -10.16 13.84
CA GLY A 335 13.20 -10.89 14.15
C GLY A 335 12.61 -10.40 15.48
N VAL A 336 11.62 -11.12 15.98
CA VAL A 336 10.89 -10.74 17.21
C VAL A 336 11.08 -11.73 18.36
N ASP A 337 12.00 -12.69 18.20
CA ASP A 337 12.22 -13.76 19.18
C ASP A 337 12.62 -13.22 20.56
N LYS A 338 13.42 -12.15 20.62
CA LYS A 338 13.78 -11.48 21.89
C LYS A 338 12.59 -10.80 22.57
N LEU A 339 11.68 -10.20 21.81
CA LEU A 339 10.43 -9.63 22.31
C LEU A 339 9.48 -10.72 22.84
N ILE A 340 9.54 -11.92 22.24
CA ILE A 340 8.78 -13.07 22.74
C ILE A 340 9.36 -13.57 24.06
N VAL A 341 10.68 -13.70 24.15
CA VAL A 341 11.37 -14.21 25.34
C VAL A 341 11.12 -13.33 26.56
N GLU A 342 11.18 -12.00 26.43
CA GLU A 342 11.02 -11.11 27.59
C GLU A 342 9.62 -11.14 28.21
N VAL A 343 8.60 -11.50 27.42
CA VAL A 343 7.23 -11.69 27.92
C VAL A 343 7.10 -13.02 28.67
N GLU A 344 7.79 -14.06 28.22
CA GLU A 344 7.70 -15.41 28.80
C GLU A 344 8.64 -15.62 29.99
N ASP A 345 9.74 -14.88 30.04
CA ASP A 345 10.74 -14.91 31.10
C ASP A 345 11.15 -13.47 31.42
N SER A 346 10.50 -12.88 32.42
CA SER A 346 10.74 -11.49 32.83
C SER A 346 12.17 -11.23 33.31
N SER A 347 12.94 -12.28 33.61
CA SER A 347 14.37 -12.18 33.96
C SER A 347 15.29 -11.94 32.75
N LYS A 348 14.76 -12.01 31.52
CA LYS A 348 15.48 -11.81 30.26
C LYS A 348 14.88 -10.64 29.47
N PRO A 349 14.96 -9.41 29.96
CA PRO A 349 14.43 -8.25 29.25
C PRO A 349 15.18 -7.97 27.94
N TYR A 350 14.52 -7.29 27.00
CA TYR A 350 15.13 -6.79 25.78
C TYR A 350 15.14 -5.25 25.75
N ASP A 351 16.34 -4.70 25.70
CA ASP A 351 16.54 -3.26 25.85
C ASP A 351 16.26 -2.44 24.59
N ARG A 352 16.37 -3.06 23.41
CA ARG A 352 16.40 -2.33 22.13
C ARG A 352 15.06 -2.15 21.46
N GLY A 353 14.03 -2.79 21.97
CA GLY A 353 12.71 -2.69 21.37
C GLY A 353 11.64 -3.31 22.22
N ASP A 354 10.42 -2.99 21.84
CA ASP A 354 9.19 -3.47 22.45
C ASP A 354 8.22 -3.84 21.33
N GLY A 355 7.22 -4.66 21.61
CA GLY A 355 6.18 -4.86 20.63
C GLY A 355 4.97 -5.63 21.10
N THR A 356 3.91 -5.51 20.31
CA THR A 356 2.75 -6.39 20.41
C THR A 356 2.87 -7.46 19.32
N ILE A 357 3.16 -8.69 19.73
CA ILE A 357 3.39 -9.84 18.86
C ILE A 357 2.12 -10.70 18.79
N SER A 358 1.68 -10.99 17.58
CA SER A 358 0.48 -11.78 17.30
C SER A 358 0.84 -13.13 16.71
N PHE A 359 0.42 -14.21 17.38
CA PHE A 359 0.42 -15.57 16.85
C PHE A 359 -0.97 -15.94 16.36
N THR A 360 -1.09 -16.28 15.07
CA THR A 360 -2.34 -16.84 14.53
C THR A 360 -2.22 -18.35 14.42
N ALA A 361 -3.11 -19.08 15.09
CA ALA A 361 -3.13 -20.54 15.12
C ALA A 361 -3.55 -21.17 13.77
N GLY A 362 -4.22 -20.40 12.91
CA GLY A 362 -4.62 -20.82 11.56
C GLY A 362 -5.50 -19.78 10.87
N THR A 363 -5.64 -19.91 9.54
CA THR A 363 -6.61 -19.13 8.74
C THR A 363 -7.77 -20.04 8.35
N PHE A 364 -8.99 -19.61 8.64
CA PHE A 364 -10.24 -20.19 8.18
C PHE A 364 -10.73 -19.36 6.99
N ASP A 365 -10.50 -19.85 5.77
CA ASP A 365 -10.99 -19.22 4.56
C ASP A 365 -12.46 -19.60 4.35
N VAL A 366 -13.31 -18.59 4.18
CA VAL A 366 -14.75 -18.73 3.86
C VAL A 366 -15.06 -17.98 2.56
N ASP A 367 -16.14 -18.31 1.88
CA ASP A 367 -16.45 -17.69 0.58
C ASP A 367 -17.16 -16.33 0.71
N ALA A 368 -17.49 -15.73 -0.44
CA ALA A 368 -18.11 -14.42 -0.54
C ALA A 368 -19.58 -14.37 -0.10
N HIS A 369 -20.26 -15.50 0.05
CA HIS A 369 -21.67 -15.53 0.46
C HIS A 369 -21.81 -15.43 1.99
N TYR A 370 -23.06 -15.54 2.47
CA TYR A 370 -23.33 -15.58 3.90
C TYR A 370 -22.69 -16.80 4.53
N GLU A 371 -21.93 -16.56 5.58
CA GLU A 371 -21.22 -17.60 6.30
C GLU A 371 -21.55 -17.58 7.77
N PHE A 372 -21.32 -18.69 8.44
CA PHE A 372 -21.36 -18.71 9.89
C PHE A 372 -20.32 -19.66 10.45
N PHE A 373 -19.82 -19.32 11.62
CA PHE A 373 -18.86 -20.15 12.34
C PHE A 373 -19.13 -20.03 13.83
N ASN A 374 -18.75 -21.05 14.57
CA ASN A 374 -18.85 -21.03 16.02
C ASN A 374 -17.53 -20.56 16.62
N ILE A 375 -17.59 -19.61 17.54
CA ILE A 375 -16.46 -19.27 18.42
C ILE A 375 -16.82 -19.63 19.84
N THR A 376 -15.85 -20.19 20.56
CA THR A 376 -15.96 -20.36 22.01
C THR A 376 -15.22 -19.21 22.67
N ILE A 377 -15.90 -18.52 23.57
CA ILE A 377 -15.37 -17.42 24.37
C ILE A 377 -15.50 -17.75 25.86
N PRO A 378 -14.57 -17.29 26.71
CA PRO A 378 -14.70 -17.38 28.16
C PRO A 378 -15.81 -16.47 28.69
N LYS A 379 -16.48 -16.92 29.75
CA LYS A 379 -17.55 -16.23 30.47
C LYS A 379 -16.99 -15.56 31.74
N GLY A 380 -17.35 -14.31 31.98
CA GLY A 380 -17.14 -13.65 33.27
C GLY A 380 -16.42 -12.29 33.19
N GLU A 381 -16.11 -11.76 34.37
CA GLU A 381 -15.39 -10.49 34.59
C GLU A 381 -13.95 -10.71 35.08
N GLU A 382 -13.56 -11.98 35.33
CA GLU A 382 -12.19 -12.35 35.68
C GLU A 382 -11.41 -12.63 34.40
N TYR A 383 -10.59 -11.67 34.01
CA TYR A 383 -9.78 -11.72 32.79
C TYR A 383 -8.38 -12.28 33.05
N VAL A 384 -8.22 -13.15 34.05
CA VAL A 384 -6.95 -13.79 34.39
C VAL A 384 -7.24 -15.25 34.71
N ARG A 385 -6.61 -16.17 33.96
CA ARG A 385 -6.70 -17.62 34.20
C ARG A 385 -5.85 -18.01 35.41
N GLU A 386 -6.11 -19.18 36.00
CA GLU A 386 -5.35 -19.70 37.16
C GLU A 386 -3.83 -19.78 36.93
N ASN A 387 -3.38 -19.85 35.67
CA ASN A 387 -1.97 -19.89 35.27
C ASN A 387 -1.33 -18.49 35.08
N GLY A 388 -2.06 -17.40 35.36
CA GLY A 388 -1.58 -16.03 35.20
C GLY A 388 -1.71 -15.43 33.80
N GLU A 389 -2.31 -16.15 32.84
CA GLU A 389 -2.59 -15.62 31.51
C GLU A 389 -3.82 -14.71 31.51
N GLU A 390 -3.72 -13.53 30.89
CA GLU A 390 -4.84 -12.61 30.79
C GLU A 390 -5.74 -12.97 29.58
N LEU A 391 -7.05 -12.82 29.75
CA LEU A 391 -7.97 -12.80 28.62
C LEU A 391 -7.80 -11.46 27.89
N PRO A 392 -7.79 -11.46 26.54
CA PRO A 392 -7.50 -10.25 25.79
C PRO A 392 -8.62 -9.23 25.98
N ASP A 393 -8.23 -8.00 26.31
CA ASP A 393 -9.12 -6.84 26.31
C ASP A 393 -9.63 -6.47 24.91
N TRP A 394 -9.18 -7.10 23.81
CA TRP A 394 -9.50 -6.64 22.46
C TRP A 394 -9.76 -7.75 21.46
N ILE A 395 -10.81 -7.58 20.64
CA ILE A 395 -11.16 -8.39 19.48
C ILE A 395 -10.81 -7.55 18.24
N SER A 396 -9.93 -8.05 17.37
CA SER A 396 -9.48 -7.30 16.19
C SER A 396 -10.24 -7.71 14.93
N PHE A 397 -10.76 -6.73 14.21
CA PHE A 397 -11.34 -6.94 12.89
C PHE A 397 -10.56 -6.12 11.86
N ARG A 398 -10.11 -6.74 10.77
CA ARG A 398 -9.28 -6.09 9.75
C ARG A 398 -9.90 -6.26 8.37
N ILE A 399 -10.50 -5.19 7.85
CA ILE A 399 -10.93 -5.15 6.45
C ILE A 399 -9.74 -4.67 5.63
N PHE A 400 -9.21 -5.52 4.74
CA PHE A 400 -8.18 -5.12 3.80
C PHE A 400 -8.86 -4.49 2.57
N ASP A 401 -8.83 -3.17 2.48
CA ASP A 401 -9.05 -2.47 1.22
C ASP A 401 -7.68 -2.18 0.57
N GLN A 402 -7.57 -2.27 -0.75
CA GLN A 402 -6.31 -2.16 -1.50
C GLN A 402 -5.57 -0.84 -1.30
N ASN A 403 -6.22 0.16 -0.67
CA ASN A 403 -5.67 1.49 -0.43
C ASN A 403 -5.25 1.75 1.03
N SER A 404 -5.26 0.75 1.92
CA SER A 404 -4.75 0.93 3.28
C SER A 404 -3.95 -0.30 3.76
N ASN A 405 -2.62 -0.25 3.59
CA ASN A 405 -1.68 -1.17 4.25
C ASN A 405 -1.51 -0.87 5.76
N THR A 406 -2.54 -0.36 6.43
CA THR A 406 -2.51 -0.08 7.86
C THR A 406 -2.99 -1.31 8.64
N THR A 407 -2.12 -1.82 9.52
CA THR A 407 -2.57 -2.57 10.69
C THR A 407 -3.43 -1.64 11.53
N GLN A 408 -4.74 -1.71 11.37
CA GLN A 408 -5.66 -1.11 12.34
C GLN A 408 -6.18 -2.24 13.24
N ALA A 409 -5.83 -2.19 14.52
CA ALA A 409 -6.83 -2.52 15.52
C ALA A 409 -7.92 -1.45 15.36
N LEU A 410 -9.21 -1.83 15.36
CA LEU A 410 -10.30 -0.87 15.25
C LEU A 410 -10.28 0.05 16.47
N THR A 411 -9.61 1.19 16.36
CA THR A 411 -9.84 2.34 17.23
C THR A 411 -11.03 3.11 16.64
N PRO A 412 -12.08 3.47 17.42
CA PRO A 412 -13.20 4.24 16.90
C PRO A 412 -12.71 5.58 16.34
N GLY A 413 -13.14 5.93 15.12
CA GLY A 413 -12.82 7.22 14.50
C GLY A 413 -13.61 7.51 13.23
N GLU A 414 -14.50 8.49 13.34
CA GLU A 414 -15.25 9.28 12.34
C GLU A 414 -16.41 8.66 11.52
N GLU A 415 -17.47 9.47 11.46
CA GLU A 415 -18.77 9.27 10.85
C GLU A 415 -18.67 9.20 9.30
N GLY A 416 -19.33 8.21 8.69
CA GLY A 416 -19.57 8.21 7.23
C GLY A 416 -18.98 7.08 6.38
N LYS A 417 -18.36 6.05 6.96
CA LYS A 417 -17.98 4.81 6.24
C LYS A 417 -18.40 3.57 7.04
N TRP A 418 -19.58 3.00 6.74
CA TRP A 418 -20.14 1.84 7.45
C TRP A 418 -19.38 0.53 7.13
N ALA A 419 -19.07 -0.46 8.01
CA ALA A 419 -19.49 -0.91 9.38
C ALA A 419 -20.29 -2.26 9.35
N THR A 420 -20.38 -3.15 10.36
CA THR A 420 -20.09 -3.15 11.82
C THR A 420 -19.82 -4.60 12.28
N VAL A 421 -18.92 -4.82 13.26
CA VAL A 421 -18.31 -6.14 13.49
C VAL A 421 -18.78 -6.98 14.69
N MET A 422 -19.95 -6.67 15.25
CA MET A 422 -20.84 -7.68 15.84
C MET A 422 -22.23 -7.08 16.07
N LYS A 423 -23.22 -7.56 15.29
CA LYS A 423 -24.65 -7.37 15.54
C LYS A 423 -25.13 -8.53 16.42
N TYR A 424 -25.66 -8.27 17.61
CA TYR A 424 -26.43 -9.26 18.40
C TYR A 424 -27.81 -8.69 18.70
N LYS A 425 -28.78 -9.59 18.91
CA LYS A 425 -30.17 -9.25 19.19
C LYS A 425 -30.29 -8.86 20.67
N THR A 426 -30.67 -7.62 20.96
CA THR A 426 -30.94 -7.15 22.32
C THR A 426 -32.24 -7.74 22.84
N SER A 427 -32.50 -7.59 24.14
CA SER A 427 -33.70 -8.17 24.79
C SER A 427 -35.04 -7.67 24.23
N ASP A 428 -35.04 -6.56 23.50
CA ASP A 428 -36.20 -5.97 22.82
C ASP A 428 -36.30 -6.34 21.33
N ASP A 429 -35.55 -7.35 20.90
CA ASP A 429 -35.53 -7.86 19.52
C ASP A 429 -34.87 -6.92 18.48
N THR A 430 -34.20 -5.86 18.94
CA THR A 430 -33.44 -4.93 18.07
C THR A 430 -31.95 -5.33 17.98
N TYR A 431 -31.19 -4.70 17.08
CA TYR A 431 -29.75 -4.94 16.95
C TYR A 431 -28.95 -3.81 17.61
N ASN A 432 -27.85 -4.15 18.29
CA ASN A 432 -26.96 -3.16 18.88
C ASN A 432 -26.41 -2.17 17.84
N SER A 433 -26.36 -0.89 18.22
CA SER A 433 -25.78 0.20 17.41
C SER A 433 -24.29 0.45 17.72
N LYS A 434 -23.76 -0.15 18.79
CA LYS A 434 -22.39 0.07 19.29
C LYS A 434 -21.42 -0.99 18.79
N LEU A 435 -20.21 -0.56 18.42
CA LEU A 435 -19.10 -1.45 18.06
C LEU A 435 -18.56 -2.17 19.30
N ILE A 436 -18.52 -3.50 19.27
CA ILE A 436 -17.85 -4.31 20.29
C ILE A 436 -16.38 -4.49 19.88
N THR A 437 -15.46 -3.93 20.64
CA THR A 437 -14.01 -4.02 20.39
C THR A 437 -13.27 -4.81 21.46
N THR A 438 -13.92 -5.19 22.55
CA THR A 438 -13.31 -5.85 23.71
C THR A 438 -14.07 -7.09 24.15
N MET A 439 -13.37 -8.07 24.75
CA MET A 439 -14.03 -9.22 25.36
C MET A 439 -14.90 -8.83 26.56
N LYS A 440 -14.53 -7.77 27.26
CA LYS A 440 -15.34 -7.21 28.36
C LYS A 440 -16.69 -6.70 27.85
N GLN A 441 -16.70 -5.86 26.81
CA GLN A 441 -17.94 -5.38 26.20
C GLN A 441 -18.78 -6.55 25.69
N LEU A 442 -18.17 -7.55 25.04
CA LEU A 442 -18.90 -8.74 24.58
C LEU A 442 -19.55 -9.52 25.74
N ASN A 443 -18.81 -9.72 26.84
CA ASN A 443 -19.32 -10.39 28.03
C ASN A 443 -20.43 -9.58 28.73
N GLU A 444 -20.27 -8.27 28.89
CA GLU A 444 -21.28 -7.39 29.47
C GLU A 444 -22.60 -7.44 28.70
N GLU A 445 -22.51 -7.36 27.37
CA GLU A 445 -23.68 -7.36 26.49
C GLU A 445 -24.39 -8.72 26.44
N LEU A 446 -23.64 -9.82 26.53
CA LEU A 446 -24.20 -11.18 26.49
C LEU A 446 -24.49 -11.78 27.87
N LYS A 447 -24.22 -11.05 28.96
CA LYS A 447 -24.30 -11.54 30.34
C LYS A 447 -25.66 -12.17 30.68
N SER A 448 -26.75 -11.55 30.21
CA SER A 448 -28.12 -12.02 30.42
C SER A 448 -28.41 -13.34 29.71
N HIS A 449 -27.82 -13.59 28.54
CA HIS A 449 -28.04 -14.79 27.74
C HIS A 449 -27.38 -16.03 28.34
N PHE A 450 -26.29 -15.85 29.09
CA PHE A 450 -25.54 -16.95 29.69
C PHE A 450 -25.57 -16.96 31.22
N ALA A 451 -26.35 -16.07 31.87
CA ALA A 451 -26.42 -15.98 33.33
C ALA A 451 -26.70 -17.34 34.00
N ASN A 452 -27.48 -18.21 33.36
CA ASN A 452 -27.91 -19.50 33.89
C ASN A 452 -27.02 -20.69 33.47
N THR A 453 -25.96 -20.48 32.67
CA THR A 453 -25.05 -21.56 32.28
C THR A 453 -24.00 -21.82 33.37
N ARG A 454 -23.74 -23.10 33.69
CA ARG A 454 -22.67 -23.50 34.61
C ARG A 454 -21.28 -23.59 33.95
N SER A 455 -21.22 -23.42 32.63
CA SER A 455 -19.98 -23.49 31.86
C SER A 455 -19.19 -22.19 32.01
N GLU A 456 -17.87 -22.32 32.17
CA GLU A 456 -16.90 -21.22 32.18
C GLU A 456 -16.65 -20.66 30.77
N GLU A 457 -17.10 -21.38 29.74
CA GLU A 457 -17.05 -20.94 28.35
C GLU A 457 -18.44 -20.97 27.69
N VAL A 458 -18.62 -20.14 26.68
CA VAL A 458 -19.84 -20.05 25.88
C VAL A 458 -19.50 -20.10 24.40
N THR A 459 -20.25 -20.90 23.64
CA THR A 459 -20.17 -20.93 22.19
C THR A 459 -21.15 -19.95 21.56
N LEU A 460 -20.63 -19.02 20.75
CA LEU A 460 -21.40 -18.08 19.94
C LEU A 460 -21.39 -18.54 18.48
N THR A 461 -22.55 -18.53 17.82
CA THR A 461 -22.63 -18.63 16.36
C THR A 461 -22.48 -17.22 15.77
N CYS A 462 -21.37 -16.98 15.11
CA CYS A 462 -21.08 -15.73 14.41
C CYS A 462 -21.55 -15.83 12.97
N TYR A 463 -22.31 -14.85 12.51
CA TYR A 463 -22.74 -14.74 11.12
C TYR A 463 -21.89 -13.71 10.38
N VAL A 464 -21.47 -14.04 9.17
CA VAL A 464 -20.73 -13.16 8.26
C VAL A 464 -21.64 -12.79 7.10
N ALA A 465 -21.85 -11.49 6.90
CA ALA A 465 -22.58 -10.97 5.75
C ALA A 465 -21.80 -11.17 4.45
N GLU A 466 -22.48 -11.15 3.32
CA GLU A 466 -21.83 -11.32 2.01
C GLU A 466 -20.71 -10.29 1.75
N ASN A 467 -19.65 -10.74 1.06
CA ASN A 467 -18.56 -9.92 0.58
C ASN A 467 -18.64 -9.70 -0.93
N MET A 468 -19.28 -8.59 -1.27
CA MET A 468 -19.52 -8.16 -2.66
C MET A 468 -18.45 -7.18 -3.17
N SER A 469 -17.33 -7.03 -2.47
CA SER A 469 -16.22 -6.18 -2.91
C SER A 469 -15.28 -6.94 -3.87
N ASP A 470 -14.20 -6.29 -4.31
CA ASP A 470 -13.15 -6.94 -5.10
C ASP A 470 -11.96 -7.44 -4.23
N ASN A 471 -12.13 -7.42 -2.89
CA ASN A 471 -11.07 -7.70 -1.90
C ASN A 471 -11.53 -8.65 -0.78
N PHE A 472 -10.61 -9.45 -0.27
CA PHE A 472 -10.89 -10.31 0.88
C PHE A 472 -11.08 -9.45 2.16
N ARG A 473 -11.87 -9.96 3.11
CA ARG A 473 -12.03 -9.37 4.45
C ARG A 473 -11.40 -10.31 5.47
N GLU A 474 -10.79 -9.79 6.54
CA GLU A 474 -10.25 -10.64 7.61
C GLU A 474 -10.79 -10.26 9.00
N CYS A 475 -10.99 -11.25 9.84
CA CYS A 475 -11.26 -11.10 11.27
C CYS A 475 -10.22 -11.92 12.02
N ILE A 476 -9.64 -11.37 13.09
CA ILE A 476 -8.67 -12.10 13.92
C ILE A 476 -9.10 -12.01 15.38
N ILE A 477 -9.43 -13.15 15.96
CA ILE A 477 -9.90 -13.27 17.34
C ILE A 477 -8.80 -13.93 18.15
N PHE A 478 -8.14 -13.18 19.03
CA PHE A 478 -7.17 -13.73 19.99
C PHE A 478 -7.90 -14.23 21.23
N ARG A 479 -7.33 -15.25 21.90
CA ARG A 479 -7.94 -15.83 23.11
C ARG A 479 -7.11 -15.64 24.37
N SER A 480 -5.85 -15.24 24.24
CA SER A 480 -4.92 -15.08 25.35
C SER A 480 -3.97 -13.91 25.08
N LYS A 481 -3.64 -13.19 26.15
CA LYS A 481 -2.67 -12.10 26.19
C LYS A 481 -1.72 -12.33 27.35
N SER A 482 -0.44 -12.07 27.15
CA SER A 482 0.56 -11.97 28.22
C SER A 482 1.45 -10.77 27.96
N SER A 483 1.81 -10.02 29.00
CA SER A 483 2.67 -8.84 28.88
C SER A 483 3.84 -8.94 29.85
N GLY A 484 4.99 -8.40 29.44
CA GLY A 484 6.20 -8.38 30.25
C GLY A 484 7.26 -7.52 29.58
N ASN A 485 8.00 -6.74 30.39
CA ASN A 485 9.11 -5.90 29.93
C ASN A 485 8.78 -5.05 28.68
N GLY A 486 7.64 -4.36 28.68
CA GLY A 486 7.24 -3.46 27.59
C GLY A 486 6.61 -4.16 26.37
N SER A 487 6.76 -5.48 26.25
CA SER A 487 6.19 -6.28 25.17
C SER A 487 4.90 -7.02 25.58
N THR A 488 4.14 -7.43 24.57
CA THR A 488 2.88 -8.16 24.72
C THR A 488 2.77 -9.27 23.67
N LEU A 489 2.44 -10.49 24.11
CA LEU A 489 2.09 -11.60 23.23
C LEU A 489 0.57 -11.76 23.17
N LEU A 490 0.06 -11.99 21.96
CA LEU A 490 -1.30 -12.42 21.70
C LEU A 490 -1.25 -13.81 21.08
N LYS A 491 -1.90 -14.77 21.71
CA LYS A 491 -1.86 -16.18 21.31
C LYS A 491 -3.26 -16.71 20.97
N ASP A 492 -3.27 -17.90 20.39
CA ASP A 492 -4.48 -18.66 20.03
C ASP A 492 -5.45 -17.90 19.10
N GLY A 493 -4.88 -17.07 18.22
CA GLY A 493 -5.64 -16.29 17.26
C GLY A 493 -6.35 -17.16 16.22
N ILE A 494 -7.67 -17.08 16.11
CA ILE A 494 -8.42 -17.57 14.94
C ILE A 494 -8.48 -16.45 13.93
N LYS A 495 -7.84 -16.64 12.78
CA LYS A 495 -7.99 -15.74 11.64
C LYS A 495 -9.06 -16.30 10.71
N ILE A 496 -10.02 -15.46 10.33
CA ILE A 496 -11.10 -15.80 9.40
C ILE A 496 -10.94 -14.88 8.21
N ARG A 497 -10.78 -15.46 7.01
CA ARG A 497 -10.68 -14.69 5.77
C ARG A 497 -11.91 -14.98 4.92
N GLN A 498 -12.73 -13.96 4.71
CA GLN A 498 -13.82 -14.02 3.76
C GLN A 498 -13.32 -13.63 2.37
N ASN A 499 -13.44 -14.56 1.42
CA ASN A 499 -13.16 -14.31 0.01
C ASN A 499 -14.21 -13.36 -0.57
N TYR A 500 -14.02 -12.97 -1.82
CA TYR A 500 -14.85 -12.01 -2.53
C TYR A 500 -15.36 -12.63 -3.83
N GLY A 501 -16.41 -12.04 -4.38
CA GLY A 501 -16.93 -12.49 -5.66
C GLY A 501 -16.18 -11.90 -6.85
N ARG A 502 -16.17 -12.64 -7.95
CA ARG A 502 -15.70 -12.17 -9.25
C ARG A 502 -16.88 -11.96 -10.19
N LYS A 503 -16.86 -10.86 -10.94
CA LYS A 503 -17.83 -10.55 -12.00
C LYS A 503 -17.14 -10.54 -13.36
N PHE A 504 -17.91 -10.65 -14.43
CA PHE A 504 -17.39 -10.57 -15.81
C PHE A 504 -18.12 -9.57 -16.72
N PHE A 505 -19.11 -8.84 -16.19
CA PHE A 505 -19.91 -7.84 -16.93
C PHE A 505 -19.47 -6.41 -16.64
N ASP A 506 -19.73 -5.51 -17.59
CA ASP A 506 -19.36 -4.08 -17.52
C ASP A 506 -20.55 -3.13 -17.85
N ASN A 507 -21.77 -3.42 -17.38
CA ASN A 507 -22.99 -2.62 -17.70
C ASN A 507 -23.87 -2.31 -16.46
N ASP A 508 -23.26 -1.91 -15.34
CA ASP A 508 -23.93 -1.62 -14.05
C ASP A 508 -24.66 -2.83 -13.42
N GLY A 509 -24.41 -4.04 -13.92
CA GLY A 509 -24.96 -5.29 -13.43
C GLY A 509 -24.28 -6.50 -14.07
N GLY A 510 -24.55 -7.69 -13.54
CA GLY A 510 -23.98 -8.93 -14.06
C GLY A 510 -24.20 -10.15 -13.19
N TYR A 511 -23.50 -11.23 -13.52
CA TYR A 511 -23.39 -12.43 -12.69
C TYR A 511 -22.10 -12.37 -11.89
N MET A 512 -22.24 -12.56 -10.58
CA MET A 512 -21.12 -12.74 -9.68
C MET A 512 -20.95 -14.23 -9.37
N LEU A 513 -19.69 -14.61 -9.25
CA LEU A 513 -19.24 -15.98 -9.04
C LEU A 513 -18.26 -16.00 -7.87
N GLU A 514 -18.43 -16.99 -7.01
CA GLU A 514 -17.53 -17.30 -5.90
C GLU A 514 -16.11 -17.67 -6.36
N VAL A 515 -15.12 -17.28 -5.56
CA VAL A 515 -13.71 -17.61 -5.80
C VAL A 515 -13.45 -19.08 -5.47
N LEU A 516 -13.97 -19.53 -4.32
CA LEU A 516 -13.89 -20.93 -3.94
C LEU A 516 -14.98 -21.72 -4.66
N ASN A 517 -14.71 -23.00 -4.91
CA ASN A 517 -15.76 -23.93 -5.33
C ASN A 517 -15.88 -25.00 -4.26
N GLU A 518 -16.70 -24.74 -3.26
CA GLU A 518 -16.83 -25.57 -2.06
C GLU A 518 -17.59 -26.87 -2.33
N THR A 519 -18.38 -26.90 -3.41
CA THR A 519 -19.24 -28.04 -3.72
C THR A 519 -18.48 -29.20 -4.38
N GLY A 520 -17.34 -28.90 -5.01
CA GLY A 520 -16.53 -29.88 -5.72
C GLY A 520 -17.30 -30.73 -6.74
N ALA A 521 -16.80 -31.94 -6.98
CA ALA A 521 -17.56 -32.94 -7.73
C ALA A 521 -18.61 -33.56 -6.81
N LEU A 522 -19.89 -33.35 -7.12
CA LEU A 522 -20.96 -34.09 -6.47
C LEU A 522 -20.91 -35.56 -6.90
N THR A 523 -21.53 -36.47 -6.12
CA THR A 523 -21.64 -37.89 -6.49
C THR A 523 -23.09 -38.37 -6.65
N ASP A 524 -24.06 -37.54 -6.28
CA ASP A 524 -25.49 -37.82 -6.43
C ASP A 524 -26.26 -36.54 -6.80
N TYR A 525 -26.90 -36.57 -7.97
CA TYR A 525 -27.55 -35.43 -8.60
C TYR A 525 -29.09 -35.47 -8.50
N GLY A 526 -29.67 -36.51 -7.89
CA GLY A 526 -31.13 -36.68 -7.83
C GLY A 526 -31.80 -36.75 -9.21
N ILE A 527 -31.13 -37.39 -10.19
CA ILE A 527 -31.42 -37.35 -11.63
C ILE A 527 -32.86 -37.78 -11.98
N ASN A 528 -33.49 -38.61 -11.14
CA ASN A 528 -34.83 -39.16 -11.38
C ASN A 528 -35.99 -38.25 -10.95
N ALA A 529 -35.76 -37.06 -10.36
CA ALA A 529 -36.78 -36.36 -9.56
C ALA A 529 -37.16 -34.93 -10.02
N THR A 530 -37.12 -34.59 -11.30
CA THR A 530 -37.52 -33.22 -11.75
C THR A 530 -38.66 -33.21 -12.76
N THR A 531 -39.68 -32.40 -12.47
CA THR A 531 -40.98 -32.37 -13.16
C THR A 531 -41.15 -31.16 -14.09
N ASN A 532 -40.37 -30.07 -13.93
CA ASN A 532 -40.55 -28.81 -14.66
C ASN A 532 -39.62 -28.62 -15.88
N LYS A 533 -39.39 -29.69 -16.66
CA LYS A 533 -38.54 -29.67 -17.87
C LYS A 533 -39.08 -28.76 -18.98
N LYS A 534 -40.41 -28.65 -19.11
CA LYS A 534 -41.09 -27.96 -20.22
C LYS A 534 -40.94 -26.44 -20.23
N ASN A 535 -40.53 -25.84 -19.11
CA ASN A 535 -40.46 -24.38 -18.94
C ASN A 535 -39.03 -23.87 -18.64
N SER A 536 -38.00 -24.69 -18.85
CA SER A 536 -36.62 -24.28 -18.57
C SER A 536 -36.07 -23.31 -19.61
N SER A 537 -35.50 -22.20 -19.15
CA SER A 537 -34.77 -21.22 -19.94
C SER A 537 -33.29 -21.59 -20.06
N ASP A 538 -32.68 -21.40 -21.22
CA ASP A 538 -31.22 -21.48 -21.37
C ASP A 538 -30.49 -20.24 -20.86
N ASP A 539 -31.22 -19.13 -20.65
CA ASP A 539 -30.67 -17.81 -20.30
C ASP A 539 -30.84 -17.45 -18.82
N ASP A 540 -31.82 -18.02 -18.14
CA ASP A 540 -32.28 -17.56 -16.82
C ASP A 540 -32.32 -18.71 -15.81
N GLY A 541 -31.17 -18.95 -15.16
CA GLY A 541 -31.04 -19.96 -14.13
C GLY A 541 -31.85 -19.64 -12.87
N LEU A 542 -32.06 -18.37 -12.53
CA LEU A 542 -32.82 -18.01 -11.34
C LEU A 542 -34.29 -18.38 -11.51
N LYS A 543 -34.88 -18.04 -12.66
CA LYS A 543 -36.26 -18.43 -13.01
C LYS A 543 -36.43 -19.94 -13.01
N ASN A 544 -35.47 -20.68 -13.58
CA ASN A 544 -35.50 -22.14 -13.58
C ASN A 544 -35.50 -22.73 -12.17
N MET A 545 -34.67 -22.15 -11.28
CA MET A 545 -34.56 -22.58 -9.89
C MET A 545 -35.83 -22.27 -9.10
N LYS A 546 -36.37 -21.05 -9.23
CA LYS A 546 -37.65 -20.63 -8.64
C LYS A 546 -38.79 -21.58 -9.03
N ALA A 547 -38.88 -21.94 -10.31
CA ALA A 547 -39.90 -22.86 -10.81
C ALA A 547 -39.74 -24.31 -10.28
N GLU A 548 -38.53 -24.73 -9.95
CA GLU A 548 -38.25 -26.12 -9.52
C GLU A 548 -38.34 -26.31 -8.01
N VAL A 549 -37.99 -25.28 -7.23
CA VAL A 549 -37.98 -25.26 -5.76
C VAL A 549 -39.30 -24.76 -5.18
N GLY A 550 -39.96 -23.79 -5.83
CA GLY A 550 -41.12 -23.06 -5.28
C GLY A 550 -40.70 -21.79 -4.52
N ILE A 551 -41.57 -20.77 -4.46
CA ILE A 551 -41.27 -19.45 -3.85
C ILE A 551 -41.72 -19.34 -2.38
N ASP A 552 -42.41 -20.33 -1.82
CA ASP A 552 -42.84 -20.33 -0.40
C ASP A 552 -42.27 -21.54 0.35
N VAL A 553 -40.97 -21.80 0.22
CA VAL A 553 -40.33 -22.93 0.89
C VAL A 553 -39.74 -22.49 2.24
N THR A 554 -40.37 -22.91 3.35
CA THR A 554 -39.62 -23.14 4.61
C THR A 554 -38.40 -23.98 4.25
N TRP A 555 -37.21 -23.61 4.75
CA TRP A 555 -35.93 -24.33 4.53
C TRP A 555 -36.20 -25.82 4.34
N PRO A 556 -36.15 -26.34 3.10
CA PRO A 556 -36.53 -27.72 2.87
C PRO A 556 -35.54 -28.57 3.66
N ALA A 557 -36.00 -29.63 4.32
CA ALA A 557 -35.05 -30.55 4.94
C ALA A 557 -34.01 -30.96 3.88
N ILE A 558 -32.73 -31.12 4.25
CA ILE A 558 -31.67 -31.51 3.28
C ILE A 558 -32.07 -32.79 2.51
N SER A 559 -32.83 -33.67 3.15
CA SER A 559 -33.43 -34.88 2.57
C SER A 559 -34.56 -34.64 1.54
N GLN A 560 -35.19 -33.46 1.57
CA GLN A 560 -36.25 -33.01 0.66
C GLN A 560 -35.71 -32.14 -0.48
N MET A 561 -34.51 -31.56 -0.36
CA MET A 561 -33.91 -30.77 -1.44
C MET A 561 -33.41 -31.66 -2.58
N LYS A 562 -33.83 -31.35 -3.81
CA LYS A 562 -33.25 -31.92 -5.05
C LYS A 562 -31.75 -31.54 -5.06
N LYS A 563 -30.87 -32.51 -4.79
CA LYS A 563 -29.46 -32.31 -4.31
C LYS A 563 -28.63 -31.24 -5.03
N ILE A 564 -28.81 -31.02 -6.33
CA ILE A 564 -28.07 -29.98 -7.07
C ILE A 564 -28.53 -28.54 -6.77
N TYR A 565 -29.81 -28.32 -6.50
CA TYR A 565 -30.32 -27.00 -6.13
C TYR A 565 -30.06 -26.73 -4.66
N ALA A 566 -30.00 -27.77 -3.83
CA ALA A 566 -29.62 -27.67 -2.42
C ALA A 566 -28.26 -26.95 -2.27
N ALA A 567 -27.30 -27.30 -3.12
CA ALA A 567 -25.96 -26.70 -3.09
C ALA A 567 -25.98 -25.17 -3.27
N CYS A 568 -26.82 -24.65 -4.16
CA CYS A 568 -26.97 -23.20 -4.33
C CYS A 568 -27.96 -22.57 -3.35
N MET A 569 -29.02 -23.28 -2.95
CA MET A 569 -29.96 -22.81 -1.92
C MET A 569 -29.27 -22.59 -0.59
N ALA A 570 -28.28 -23.43 -0.24
CA ALA A 570 -27.52 -23.32 1.01
C ALA A 570 -26.72 -22.00 1.13
N ARG A 571 -26.62 -21.19 0.07
CA ARG A 571 -25.98 -19.86 0.07
C ARG A 571 -26.96 -18.72 0.34
N ASN A 572 -28.27 -18.97 0.24
CA ASN A 572 -29.32 -17.99 0.53
C ASN A 572 -29.69 -18.01 2.03
N ARG A 573 -30.17 -16.88 2.56
CA ARG A 573 -30.54 -16.71 3.98
C ARG A 573 -31.89 -16.02 4.07
N ASP A 574 -32.61 -16.35 5.15
CA ASP A 574 -33.79 -15.62 5.60
C ASP A 574 -33.29 -14.32 6.24
N GLU A 575 -33.29 -13.24 5.46
CA GLU A 575 -32.74 -11.94 5.84
C GLU A 575 -33.69 -11.16 6.74
N ASN A 576 -35.00 -11.43 6.65
CA ASN A 576 -36.03 -10.76 7.44
C ASN A 576 -36.50 -11.55 8.68
N GLY A 577 -36.08 -12.81 8.82
CA GLY A 577 -36.34 -13.67 9.97
C GLY A 577 -37.75 -14.26 10.02
N ASN A 578 -38.46 -14.34 8.91
CA ASN A 578 -39.86 -14.82 8.85
C ASN A 578 -39.97 -16.37 8.79
N GLY A 579 -38.85 -17.08 8.73
CA GLY A 579 -38.76 -18.54 8.70
C GLY A 579 -38.85 -19.17 7.30
N VAL A 580 -38.93 -18.36 6.24
CA VAL A 580 -38.94 -18.81 4.83
C VAL A 580 -37.86 -18.07 4.03
N ILE A 581 -37.60 -18.51 2.79
CA ILE A 581 -36.75 -17.75 1.85
C ILE A 581 -37.68 -17.09 0.83
N ASP A 582 -37.82 -15.76 0.92
CA ASP A 582 -38.64 -14.97 0.02
C ASP A 582 -38.03 -14.87 -1.40
N ASP A 583 -38.82 -14.38 -2.35
CA ASP A 583 -38.43 -14.29 -3.78
C ASP A 583 -37.18 -13.44 -4.02
N ASP A 584 -36.98 -12.40 -3.21
CA ASP A 584 -35.85 -11.47 -3.23
C ASP A 584 -34.65 -11.93 -2.36
N GLU A 585 -34.86 -12.92 -1.49
CA GLU A 585 -33.82 -13.58 -0.69
C GLU A 585 -33.15 -14.73 -1.46
N MET A 586 -33.77 -15.22 -2.54
CA MET A 586 -33.18 -16.20 -3.47
C MET A 586 -32.19 -15.53 -4.44
N LYS A 587 -30.98 -15.24 -3.95
CA LYS A 587 -29.93 -14.52 -4.68
C LYS A 587 -28.97 -15.43 -5.42
N TRP A 588 -28.55 -16.53 -4.80
CA TRP A 588 -27.64 -17.54 -5.33
C TRP A 588 -28.40 -18.70 -5.97
N TYR A 589 -28.02 -19.06 -7.20
CA TYR A 589 -28.71 -20.07 -7.98
C TYR A 589 -27.76 -20.84 -8.92
N LEU A 590 -28.22 -22.03 -9.33
CA LEU A 590 -27.53 -22.85 -10.33
C LEU A 590 -27.69 -22.20 -11.73
N PRO A 591 -26.61 -21.90 -12.48
CA PRO A 591 -26.70 -21.26 -13.77
C PRO A 591 -27.46 -22.08 -14.82
N ALA A 592 -28.13 -21.38 -15.73
CA ALA A 592 -28.55 -21.92 -17.02
C ALA A 592 -27.35 -21.99 -17.98
N ILE A 593 -27.46 -22.78 -19.06
CA ILE A 593 -26.30 -23.09 -19.92
C ILE A 593 -25.70 -21.86 -20.61
N ASN A 594 -26.48 -20.85 -21.01
CA ASN A 594 -25.92 -19.63 -21.61
C ASN A 594 -25.20 -18.76 -20.57
N GLN A 595 -25.58 -18.84 -19.30
CA GLN A 595 -24.84 -18.13 -18.23
C GLN A 595 -23.45 -18.75 -18.04
N TYR A 596 -23.33 -20.09 -18.10
CA TYR A 596 -22.02 -20.76 -18.14
C TYR A 596 -21.19 -20.44 -19.38
N ILE A 597 -21.82 -20.37 -20.57
CA ILE A 597 -21.12 -19.94 -21.79
C ILE A 597 -20.61 -18.49 -21.62
N GLY A 598 -21.40 -17.61 -21.01
CA GLY A 598 -20.99 -16.25 -20.66
C GLY A 598 -19.75 -16.23 -19.76
N MET A 599 -19.70 -17.07 -18.74
CA MET A 599 -18.53 -17.19 -17.84
C MET A 599 -17.28 -17.69 -18.58
N TRP A 600 -17.42 -18.59 -19.56
CA TRP A 600 -16.30 -18.99 -20.42
C TRP A 600 -15.82 -17.84 -21.31
N ILE A 601 -16.75 -17.09 -21.91
CA ILE A 601 -16.44 -15.94 -22.76
C ILE A 601 -15.77 -14.82 -21.96
N GLY A 602 -16.26 -14.57 -20.75
CA GLY A 602 -15.74 -13.60 -19.78
C GLY A 602 -14.75 -14.21 -18.78
N ALA A 603 -14.00 -15.26 -19.16
CA ALA A 603 -13.13 -15.97 -18.22
C ALA A 603 -12.01 -15.09 -17.65
N GLU A 604 -11.49 -14.13 -18.42
CA GLU A 604 -10.33 -13.33 -18.01
C GLU A 604 -10.49 -12.59 -16.67
N PRO A 605 -11.52 -11.74 -16.49
CA PRO A 605 -11.77 -11.04 -15.23
C PRO A 605 -12.09 -11.97 -14.06
N LEU A 606 -12.54 -13.21 -14.32
CA LEU A 606 -12.83 -14.20 -13.28
C LEU A 606 -11.56 -14.74 -12.61
N LYS A 607 -10.38 -14.67 -13.26
CA LYS A 607 -9.09 -15.13 -12.71
C LYS A 607 -9.19 -16.51 -12.01
N GLU A 608 -8.93 -16.57 -10.71
CA GLU A 608 -9.02 -17.78 -9.89
C GLU A 608 -10.43 -18.35 -9.83
N ALA A 609 -11.49 -17.61 -10.14
CA ALA A 609 -12.87 -18.09 -10.17
C ALA A 609 -13.26 -18.76 -11.52
N ARG A 610 -12.39 -18.81 -12.53
CA ARG A 610 -12.71 -19.43 -13.85
C ARG A 610 -13.28 -20.85 -13.70
N LEU A 611 -14.17 -21.23 -14.63
CA LEU A 611 -14.75 -22.58 -14.66
C LEU A 611 -13.68 -23.67 -14.83
N TYR A 612 -12.70 -23.42 -15.68
CA TYR A 612 -11.62 -24.37 -15.95
C TYR A 612 -10.27 -23.74 -15.63
N LYS A 613 -9.51 -24.38 -14.73
CA LYS A 613 -8.24 -23.87 -14.18
C LYS A 613 -7.05 -24.80 -14.44
N LEU A 614 -7.27 -25.96 -15.08
CA LEU A 614 -6.25 -26.99 -15.24
C LEU A 614 -5.50 -26.80 -16.56
N GLU A 615 -4.21 -27.14 -16.57
CA GLU A 615 -3.39 -27.13 -17.78
C GLU A 615 -3.34 -28.50 -18.48
N SER A 616 -3.93 -29.54 -17.87
CA SER A 616 -3.77 -30.95 -18.27
C SER A 616 -4.86 -31.53 -19.16
N GLY A 617 -5.89 -30.75 -19.51
CA GLY A 617 -7.05 -31.26 -20.26
C GLY A 617 -7.93 -32.26 -19.49
N ALA A 618 -7.76 -32.39 -18.16
CA ALA A 618 -8.56 -33.29 -17.35
C ALA A 618 -10.05 -32.87 -17.36
N LYS A 619 -10.94 -33.85 -17.51
CA LYS A 619 -12.38 -33.60 -17.67
C LYS A 619 -12.98 -32.87 -16.47
N MET A 620 -13.65 -31.74 -16.71
CA MET A 620 -14.41 -31.01 -15.70
C MET A 620 -15.71 -30.49 -16.30
N HIS A 621 -16.80 -31.19 -16.01
CA HIS A 621 -18.11 -30.90 -16.60
C HIS A 621 -19.01 -30.20 -15.58
N PHE A 622 -19.65 -29.11 -15.98
CA PHE A 622 -20.51 -28.29 -15.12
C PHE A 622 -21.98 -28.54 -15.43
N VAL A 623 -22.75 -28.96 -14.43
CA VAL A 623 -24.19 -29.15 -14.55
C VAL A 623 -24.91 -27.82 -14.50
N SER A 624 -25.81 -27.61 -15.45
CA SER A 624 -26.72 -26.47 -15.49
C SER A 624 -28.14 -26.86 -15.11
N ASN A 625 -28.96 -25.85 -14.83
CA ASN A 625 -30.36 -26.07 -14.52
C ASN A 625 -31.30 -25.94 -15.74
N SER A 626 -30.76 -25.81 -16.96
CA SER A 626 -31.52 -25.92 -18.21
C SER A 626 -31.46 -27.33 -18.79
N TYR A 627 -32.39 -27.67 -19.68
CA TYR A 627 -32.52 -29.02 -20.26
C TYR A 627 -32.23 -29.02 -21.76
N LYS A 628 -31.79 -30.18 -22.26
CA LYS A 628 -31.75 -30.45 -23.70
C LYS A 628 -32.11 -31.89 -24.01
N VAL A 629 -32.54 -32.10 -25.24
CA VAL A 629 -32.69 -33.43 -25.84
C VAL A 629 -31.48 -33.70 -26.72
N GLN A 630 -30.78 -34.82 -26.49
CA GLN A 630 -29.69 -35.29 -27.33
C GLN A 630 -29.79 -36.80 -27.49
N ASP A 631 -29.69 -37.29 -28.73
CA ASP A 631 -29.74 -38.73 -29.06
C ASP A 631 -30.98 -39.42 -28.46
N GLY A 632 -32.12 -38.71 -28.41
CA GLY A 632 -33.38 -39.20 -27.82
C GLY A 632 -33.44 -39.14 -26.29
N VAL A 633 -32.39 -38.66 -25.63
CA VAL A 633 -32.30 -38.52 -24.16
C VAL A 633 -32.51 -37.06 -23.77
N GLU A 634 -33.59 -36.79 -23.04
CA GLU A 634 -33.83 -35.49 -22.40
C GLU A 634 -33.22 -35.47 -21.00
N SER A 635 -32.23 -34.62 -20.77
CA SER A 635 -31.60 -34.44 -19.47
C SER A 635 -31.03 -33.02 -19.32
N ARG A 636 -30.42 -32.73 -18.17
CA ARG A 636 -29.81 -31.42 -17.93
C ARG A 636 -28.70 -31.14 -18.93
N ASN A 637 -28.57 -29.87 -19.31
CA ASN A 637 -27.40 -29.40 -20.03
C ASN A 637 -26.17 -29.46 -19.14
N ILE A 638 -25.05 -29.87 -19.72
CA ILE A 638 -23.72 -29.79 -19.12
C ILE A 638 -22.79 -28.97 -20.01
N LEU A 639 -21.92 -28.17 -19.40
CA LEU A 639 -20.80 -27.49 -20.08
C LEU A 639 -19.52 -28.31 -19.84
N TRP A 640 -18.76 -28.57 -20.90
CA TRP A 640 -17.50 -29.29 -20.81
C TRP A 640 -16.38 -28.25 -20.65
N GLY A 641 -15.97 -27.97 -19.41
CA GLY A 641 -15.06 -26.87 -19.09
C GLY A 641 -13.69 -27.02 -19.74
N GLU A 642 -13.19 -28.25 -19.87
CA GLU A 642 -11.93 -28.54 -20.56
C GLU A 642 -12.00 -28.25 -22.06
N GLU A 643 -13.20 -28.28 -22.65
CA GLU A 643 -13.46 -28.00 -24.05
C GLU A 643 -13.92 -26.53 -24.27
N GLY A 644 -13.93 -25.69 -23.22
CA GLY A 644 -14.34 -24.28 -23.29
C GLY A 644 -15.86 -24.11 -23.25
N SER A 645 -16.53 -24.16 -24.41
CA SER A 645 -17.98 -23.96 -24.54
C SER A 645 -18.74 -25.14 -25.13
N SER A 646 -18.12 -26.32 -25.24
CA SER A 646 -18.85 -27.52 -25.67
C SER A 646 -19.95 -27.88 -24.68
N ILE A 647 -21.10 -28.33 -25.19
CA ILE A 647 -22.27 -28.66 -24.36
C ILE A 647 -22.88 -30.03 -24.68
N GLY A 648 -23.34 -30.72 -23.64
CA GLY A 648 -23.86 -32.09 -23.68
C GLY A 648 -25.19 -32.23 -22.93
N ALA A 649 -25.95 -33.28 -23.23
CA ALA A 649 -27.00 -33.73 -22.32
C ALA A 649 -26.35 -34.66 -21.29
N MET A 650 -26.56 -34.40 -20.01
CA MET A 650 -25.92 -35.09 -18.89
C MET A 650 -26.02 -36.62 -18.97
N SER A 651 -27.18 -37.14 -19.42
CA SER A 651 -27.45 -38.59 -19.51
C SER A 651 -27.25 -39.16 -20.92
N ALA A 652 -26.73 -38.38 -21.88
CA ALA A 652 -26.47 -38.88 -23.23
C ALA A 652 -25.19 -39.72 -23.30
N LYS A 653 -25.15 -40.64 -24.26
CA LYS A 653 -24.00 -41.52 -24.50
C LYS A 653 -22.75 -40.68 -24.80
N GLY A 654 -21.67 -40.92 -24.07
CA GLY A 654 -20.39 -40.21 -24.27
C GLY A 654 -20.24 -38.91 -23.48
N ALA A 655 -21.27 -38.48 -22.73
CA ALA A 655 -21.16 -37.38 -21.76
C ALA A 655 -20.20 -37.66 -20.58
N GLY A 656 -19.58 -38.84 -20.56
CA GLY A 656 -18.82 -39.35 -19.43
C GLY A 656 -19.77 -39.78 -18.32
N ASN A 657 -20.13 -41.07 -18.30
CA ASN A 657 -20.83 -41.73 -17.18
C ASN A 657 -19.90 -41.86 -15.96
N ASN A 658 -19.17 -40.81 -15.65
CA ASN A 658 -18.40 -40.70 -14.41
C ASN A 658 -19.28 -39.85 -13.51
N ASP A 659 -19.69 -40.39 -12.36
CA ASP A 659 -20.63 -39.80 -11.41
C ASP A 659 -20.12 -38.50 -10.74
N LYS A 660 -19.42 -37.61 -11.46
CA LYS A 660 -18.59 -36.50 -10.96
C LYS A 660 -18.62 -35.25 -11.86
N PHE A 661 -19.80 -34.74 -12.14
CA PHE A 661 -20.01 -33.34 -12.53
C PHE A 661 -19.75 -32.35 -11.39
N GLN A 662 -19.21 -31.20 -11.77
CA GLN A 662 -19.05 -30.00 -10.97
C GLN A 662 -20.34 -29.15 -11.02
N LEU A 663 -20.51 -28.27 -10.05
CA LEU A 663 -21.43 -27.14 -10.17
C LEU A 663 -20.73 -25.84 -9.80
N ARG A 664 -21.30 -24.72 -10.23
CA ARG A 664 -21.01 -23.40 -9.66
C ARG A 664 -22.32 -22.70 -9.42
N CYS A 665 -22.41 -21.96 -8.32
CA CYS A 665 -23.53 -21.07 -8.09
C CYS A 665 -23.15 -19.67 -8.56
N ILE A 666 -24.12 -18.95 -9.12
CA ILE A 666 -23.98 -17.53 -9.44
C ILE A 666 -25.08 -16.77 -8.75
N ARG A 667 -24.88 -15.46 -8.60
CA ARG A 667 -25.94 -14.54 -8.24
C ARG A 667 -25.99 -13.36 -9.19
N ASN A 668 -27.15 -12.75 -9.27
CA ASN A 668 -27.26 -11.46 -9.92
C ASN A 668 -26.60 -10.37 -9.05
N PHE A 669 -26.01 -9.38 -9.72
CA PHE A 669 -25.31 -8.27 -9.09
C PHE A 669 -25.59 -6.96 -9.84
N GLY A 670 -25.53 -5.84 -9.11
CA GLY A 670 -25.74 -4.49 -9.63
C GLY A 670 -27.21 -4.12 -9.90
N ASN A 671 -27.41 -2.95 -10.49
CA ASN A 671 -28.72 -2.31 -10.70
C ASN A 671 -29.50 -2.86 -11.90
N LYS A 672 -28.84 -3.66 -12.76
CA LYS A 672 -29.46 -4.32 -13.92
C LYS A 672 -29.32 -5.86 -13.83
N PRO A 673 -29.87 -6.50 -12.78
CA PRO A 673 -29.86 -7.95 -12.68
C PRO A 673 -30.59 -8.57 -13.88
N ASN A 674 -30.08 -9.66 -14.45
CA ASN A 674 -30.60 -10.35 -15.65
C ASN A 674 -30.31 -9.69 -17.02
N SER A 675 -29.35 -8.77 -17.13
CA SER A 675 -28.91 -8.28 -18.45
C SER A 675 -28.13 -9.36 -19.23
N LYS A 676 -28.38 -9.48 -20.53
CA LYS A 676 -27.54 -10.27 -21.44
C LYS A 676 -26.11 -9.70 -21.45
N TYR A 677 -25.09 -10.56 -21.54
CA TYR A 677 -23.67 -10.13 -21.70
C TYR A 677 -23.35 -9.67 -23.13
N TYR A 678 -24.38 -9.43 -23.93
CA TYR A 678 -24.28 -8.99 -25.31
C TYR A 678 -25.55 -8.27 -25.75
N SER A 679 -25.44 -7.50 -26.82
CA SER A 679 -26.55 -7.03 -27.64
C SER A 679 -26.36 -7.46 -29.08
N GLU A 680 -27.44 -7.83 -29.77
CA GLU A 680 -27.42 -8.08 -31.21
C GLU A 680 -28.30 -7.04 -31.91
N LYS A 681 -27.75 -6.34 -32.90
CA LYS A 681 -28.48 -5.41 -33.75
C LYS A 681 -27.82 -5.33 -35.12
N ASN A 682 -28.61 -5.34 -36.20
CA ASN A 682 -28.13 -5.18 -37.57
C ASN A 682 -26.98 -6.14 -37.94
N LYS A 683 -27.06 -7.41 -37.50
CA LYS A 683 -26.03 -8.44 -37.71
C LYS A 683 -24.69 -8.15 -37.01
N ILE A 684 -24.70 -7.32 -35.97
CA ILE A 684 -23.55 -7.03 -35.13
C ILE A 684 -23.85 -7.54 -33.72
N ILE A 685 -22.96 -8.38 -33.19
CA ILE A 685 -22.96 -8.76 -31.78
C ILE A 685 -21.94 -7.86 -31.07
N THR A 686 -22.43 -7.07 -30.13
CA THR A 686 -21.62 -6.24 -29.23
C THR A 686 -21.60 -6.90 -27.87
N MET A 687 -20.41 -7.09 -27.31
CA MET A 687 -20.22 -7.70 -26.00
C MET A 687 -20.34 -6.65 -24.89
N LEU A 688 -20.92 -7.05 -23.76
CA LEU A 688 -21.13 -6.21 -22.57
C LEU A 688 -20.37 -6.82 -21.37
N ILE A 689 -19.10 -7.14 -21.59
CA ILE A 689 -18.20 -7.81 -20.65
C ILE A 689 -17.00 -6.92 -20.30
N ASP A 690 -16.26 -7.32 -19.26
CA ASP A 690 -15.05 -6.62 -18.80
C ASP A 690 -14.01 -6.44 -19.92
N ASN A 691 -13.33 -5.29 -19.94
CA ASN A 691 -12.32 -4.97 -20.94
C ASN A 691 -11.14 -5.96 -20.98
N THR A 692 -10.81 -6.65 -19.87
CA THR A 692 -9.75 -7.66 -19.87
C THR A 692 -10.14 -8.94 -20.60
N ALA A 693 -11.43 -9.16 -20.89
CA ALA A 693 -11.89 -10.34 -21.62
C ALA A 693 -11.79 -10.20 -23.15
N TYR A 694 -11.45 -9.02 -23.66
CA TYR A 694 -11.30 -8.78 -25.09
C TYR A 694 -9.91 -9.14 -25.60
N ARG A 695 -9.85 -9.55 -26.86
CA ARG A 695 -8.62 -9.53 -27.64
C ARG A 695 -8.08 -8.10 -27.66
N ASN A 696 -6.78 -7.95 -27.42
CA ASN A 696 -6.13 -6.64 -27.29
C ASN A 696 -6.04 -5.82 -28.60
N LYS A 697 -6.38 -6.41 -29.75
CA LYS A 697 -6.36 -5.74 -31.05
C LYS A 697 -7.50 -6.22 -31.95
N GLN A 698 -8.01 -5.30 -32.76
CA GLN A 698 -8.88 -5.61 -33.89
C GLN A 698 -8.09 -6.36 -34.96
N VAL A 699 -8.69 -7.39 -35.55
CA VAL A 699 -8.06 -8.19 -36.61
C VAL A 699 -8.89 -8.12 -37.90
N THR A 700 -8.21 -7.87 -39.02
CA THR A 700 -8.78 -7.73 -40.37
C THR A 700 -8.46 -8.93 -41.28
N GLY A 701 -7.95 -10.03 -40.73
CA GLY A 701 -7.60 -11.25 -41.46
C GLY A 701 -7.84 -12.51 -40.62
N GLU A 702 -7.53 -13.68 -41.16
CA GLU A 702 -7.71 -14.94 -40.43
C GLU A 702 -6.89 -14.95 -39.13
N LEU A 703 -7.50 -15.43 -38.04
CA LEU A 703 -6.83 -15.55 -36.73
C LEU A 703 -5.78 -16.66 -36.73
N SER A 704 -4.87 -16.72 -35.76
CA SER A 704 -4.04 -17.91 -35.59
C SER A 704 -4.88 -19.07 -35.03
N ARG A 705 -4.47 -20.29 -35.37
CA ARG A 705 -4.96 -21.52 -34.71
C ARG A 705 -3.97 -22.08 -33.68
N SER A 706 -2.80 -21.44 -33.54
CA SER A 706 -1.79 -21.84 -32.55
C SER A 706 -2.32 -21.69 -31.13
N GLY A 707 -2.10 -22.69 -30.30
CA GLY A 707 -2.56 -22.71 -28.89
C GLY A 707 -4.05 -23.03 -28.70
N GLY A 708 -4.85 -23.19 -29.75
CA GLY A 708 -6.23 -23.70 -29.66
C GLY A 708 -7.23 -22.76 -28.96
N HIS A 709 -8.23 -23.34 -28.29
CA HIS A 709 -9.31 -22.57 -27.63
C HIS A 709 -8.88 -21.78 -26.39
N MET A 710 -7.73 -22.11 -25.81
CA MET A 710 -7.15 -21.36 -24.69
C MET A 710 -6.27 -20.18 -25.15
N ALA A 711 -6.01 -20.03 -26.46
CA ALA A 711 -5.13 -18.98 -26.96
C ALA A 711 -5.79 -17.59 -26.98
N PRO A 712 -5.01 -16.50 -26.88
CA PRO A 712 -5.52 -15.12 -26.97
C PRO A 712 -6.32 -14.82 -28.26
N ASP A 713 -6.02 -15.49 -29.37
CA ASP A 713 -6.76 -15.32 -30.62
C ASP A 713 -8.19 -15.87 -30.55
N ASN A 714 -8.48 -16.80 -29.64
CA ASN A 714 -9.84 -17.28 -29.40
C ASN A 714 -10.69 -16.31 -28.56
N LEU A 715 -10.10 -15.26 -27.96
CA LEU A 715 -10.84 -14.18 -27.32
C LEU A 715 -11.72 -13.44 -28.35
N LEU A 716 -12.83 -12.86 -27.89
CA LEU A 716 -13.68 -12.00 -28.72
C LEU A 716 -13.06 -10.61 -28.86
N TYR A 717 -13.33 -9.92 -29.98
CA TYR A 717 -13.19 -8.46 -30.00
C TYR A 717 -14.44 -7.81 -29.37
N LYS A 718 -14.40 -6.50 -29.10
CA LYS A 718 -15.50 -5.74 -28.46
C LYS A 718 -16.84 -5.96 -29.18
N SER A 719 -16.80 -6.00 -30.51
CA SER A 719 -17.94 -6.40 -31.31
C SER A 719 -17.51 -7.09 -32.60
N PHE A 720 -18.41 -7.88 -33.19
CA PHE A 720 -18.19 -8.47 -34.51
C PHE A 720 -19.47 -8.51 -35.33
N GLU A 721 -19.32 -8.28 -36.63
CA GLU A 721 -20.38 -8.46 -37.61
C GLU A 721 -20.35 -9.89 -38.14
N TYR A 722 -21.53 -10.47 -38.41
CA TYR A 722 -21.65 -11.79 -39.00
C TYR A 722 -22.34 -11.75 -40.38
N SER A 723 -21.88 -12.58 -41.31
CA SER A 723 -22.50 -12.70 -42.64
C SER A 723 -23.74 -13.59 -42.59
N ASP A 724 -24.46 -13.74 -43.70
CA ASP A 724 -25.37 -14.88 -43.86
C ASP A 724 -24.59 -16.20 -43.94
N GLU A 725 -25.28 -17.32 -43.83
CA GLU A 725 -24.67 -18.65 -43.93
C GLU A 725 -24.21 -18.92 -45.36
N ASN A 726 -22.98 -19.44 -45.53
CA ASN A 726 -22.36 -19.71 -46.81
C ASN A 726 -21.81 -21.14 -46.86
N GLY A 727 -21.83 -21.76 -48.05
CA GLY A 727 -21.35 -23.13 -48.27
C GLY A 727 -22.42 -24.04 -48.88
N SER A 728 -22.01 -24.89 -49.81
CA SER A 728 -22.89 -25.80 -50.59
C SER A 728 -23.22 -27.13 -49.87
N GLY A 729 -23.15 -27.16 -48.54
CA GLY A 729 -23.47 -28.37 -47.75
C GLY A 729 -22.37 -29.43 -47.66
N THR A 730 -21.15 -29.20 -48.20
CA THR A 730 -20.03 -30.16 -48.05
C THR A 730 -18.72 -29.49 -47.60
N LEU A 731 -18.79 -28.52 -46.69
CA LEU A 731 -17.60 -27.83 -46.19
C LEU A 731 -16.86 -28.65 -45.12
N LYS A 732 -15.65 -29.13 -45.45
CA LYS A 732 -14.76 -29.76 -44.47
C LYS A 732 -14.03 -28.71 -43.62
N ILE A 733 -13.95 -28.94 -42.30
CA ILE A 733 -13.20 -28.08 -41.38
C ILE A 733 -11.73 -27.96 -41.80
N THR A 734 -11.07 -29.10 -42.07
CA THR A 734 -9.67 -29.12 -42.53
C THR A 734 -9.49 -28.31 -43.80
N GLY A 735 -10.34 -28.56 -44.80
CA GLY A 735 -10.26 -27.87 -46.10
C GLY A 735 -10.45 -26.36 -46.01
N GLN A 736 -11.33 -25.85 -45.13
CA GLN A 736 -11.49 -24.42 -44.95
C GLN A 736 -10.39 -23.80 -44.09
N ASN A 737 -9.87 -24.52 -43.10
CA ASN A 737 -8.74 -24.04 -42.30
C ASN A 737 -7.43 -23.98 -43.09
N ASP A 738 -7.12 -25.00 -43.91
CA ASP A 738 -5.95 -25.01 -44.80
C ASP A 738 -6.00 -23.88 -45.83
N LYS A 739 -7.22 -23.52 -46.24
CA LYS A 739 -7.48 -22.37 -47.11
C LYS A 739 -7.33 -21.05 -46.36
N ALA A 740 -7.85 -20.94 -45.14
CA ALA A 740 -7.70 -19.77 -44.28
C ALA A 740 -6.23 -19.48 -43.94
N ASP A 741 -5.42 -20.52 -43.72
CA ASP A 741 -3.96 -20.39 -43.52
C ASP A 741 -3.23 -19.78 -44.74
N LYS A 742 -3.91 -19.73 -45.90
CA LYS A 742 -3.45 -19.12 -47.14
C LYS A 742 -4.31 -17.91 -47.55
N ASN A 743 -5.16 -17.39 -46.65
CA ASN A 743 -6.14 -16.33 -46.92
C ASN A 743 -7.07 -16.59 -48.12
N ARG A 744 -7.48 -17.85 -48.31
CA ARG A 744 -8.36 -18.30 -49.41
C ARG A 744 -9.58 -19.08 -48.90
N SER A 745 -9.98 -18.88 -47.65
CA SER A 745 -11.22 -19.49 -47.14
C SER A 745 -12.42 -18.82 -47.80
N ILE A 746 -13.59 -19.47 -47.74
CA ILE A 746 -14.86 -18.84 -48.20
C ILE A 746 -15.08 -17.47 -47.54
N CYS A 747 -14.53 -17.26 -46.35
CA CYS A 747 -14.62 -15.98 -45.66
C CYS A 747 -13.54 -15.01 -46.09
N SER A 748 -12.27 -15.43 -46.16
CA SER A 748 -11.17 -14.56 -46.57
C SER A 748 -11.37 -14.02 -48.00
N GLU A 749 -11.90 -14.84 -48.91
CA GLU A 749 -12.13 -14.47 -50.31
C GLU A 749 -13.20 -13.37 -50.48
N LYS A 750 -14.05 -13.13 -49.48
CA LYS A 750 -14.99 -12.00 -49.49
C LYS A 750 -14.31 -10.64 -49.31
N GLY A 751 -13.04 -10.60 -48.90
CA GLY A 751 -12.31 -9.38 -48.60
C GLY A 751 -12.86 -8.62 -47.39
N ASN A 752 -12.44 -7.36 -47.21
CA ASN A 752 -13.01 -6.44 -46.20
C ASN A 752 -13.04 -6.96 -44.76
N GLY A 753 -12.03 -7.75 -44.37
CA GLY A 753 -11.88 -8.26 -43.00
C GLY A 753 -12.66 -9.53 -42.67
N TRP A 754 -13.40 -10.12 -43.61
CA TRP A 754 -14.15 -11.35 -43.38
C TRP A 754 -13.20 -12.54 -43.14
N ARG A 755 -13.49 -13.32 -42.09
CA ARG A 755 -12.70 -14.48 -41.67
C ARG A 755 -13.57 -15.60 -41.11
N LEU A 756 -12.99 -16.78 -40.94
CA LEU A 756 -13.66 -17.87 -40.24
C LEU A 756 -13.89 -17.50 -38.76
N PRO A 757 -15.03 -17.92 -38.17
CA PRO A 757 -15.30 -17.68 -36.76
C PRO A 757 -14.44 -18.59 -35.86
N ASN A 758 -13.96 -18.06 -34.75
CA ASN A 758 -13.38 -18.83 -33.66
C ASN A 758 -14.48 -19.51 -32.80
N GLN A 759 -14.11 -20.25 -31.77
CA GLN A 759 -15.07 -20.98 -30.93
C GLN A 759 -15.98 -20.02 -30.15
N ARG A 760 -15.46 -18.93 -29.59
CA ARG A 760 -16.27 -17.96 -28.82
C ARG A 760 -17.28 -17.24 -29.70
N GLU A 761 -16.93 -16.93 -30.95
CA GLU A 761 -17.82 -16.32 -31.94
C GLU A 761 -18.95 -17.28 -32.32
N LEU A 762 -18.64 -18.57 -32.54
CA LEU A 762 -19.68 -19.59 -32.72
C LEU A 762 -20.56 -19.75 -31.48
N SER A 763 -19.97 -19.65 -30.29
CA SER A 763 -20.71 -19.72 -29.03
C SER A 763 -21.73 -18.58 -28.93
N MET A 764 -21.33 -17.38 -29.33
CA MET A 764 -22.23 -16.23 -29.40
C MET A 764 -23.33 -16.41 -30.45
N MET A 765 -23.04 -17.01 -31.61
CA MET A 765 -24.08 -17.31 -32.60
C MET A 765 -25.12 -18.30 -32.07
N ARG A 766 -24.71 -19.27 -31.23
CA ARG A 766 -25.62 -20.18 -30.52
C ARG A 766 -26.45 -19.42 -29.49
N VAL A 767 -25.81 -18.64 -28.63
CA VAL A 767 -26.47 -17.87 -27.56
C VAL A 767 -27.49 -16.89 -28.15
N ALA A 768 -27.16 -16.24 -29.27
CA ALA A 768 -28.05 -15.32 -29.96
C ALA A 768 -29.11 -16.00 -30.84
N GLY A 769 -29.15 -17.34 -30.92
CA GLY A 769 -30.16 -18.08 -31.68
C GLY A 769 -30.07 -17.87 -33.20
N LEU A 770 -28.88 -17.60 -33.74
CA LEU A 770 -28.70 -17.16 -35.14
C LEU A 770 -28.72 -18.29 -36.18
N THR A 771 -28.67 -19.55 -35.75
CA THR A 771 -28.69 -20.69 -36.66
C THR A 771 -29.03 -21.99 -35.92
N ASN A 772 -29.53 -22.97 -36.68
CA ASN A 772 -29.59 -24.38 -36.29
C ASN A 772 -28.79 -25.29 -37.24
N LYS A 773 -28.14 -24.71 -38.27
CA LYS A 773 -27.31 -25.44 -39.22
C LYS A 773 -25.95 -25.74 -38.62
N ARG A 774 -25.27 -26.75 -39.17
CA ARG A 774 -23.92 -27.07 -38.75
C ARG A 774 -22.94 -26.00 -39.22
N LEU A 775 -22.25 -25.33 -38.30
CA LEU A 775 -21.24 -24.30 -38.60
C LEU A 775 -19.84 -24.77 -38.21
N ILE A 776 -18.86 -24.52 -39.08
CA ILE A 776 -17.45 -24.84 -38.84
C ILE A 776 -16.74 -23.71 -38.08
N SER A 777 -15.72 -24.05 -37.30
CA SER A 777 -14.83 -23.10 -36.62
C SER A 777 -13.41 -23.10 -37.20
N ARG A 778 -12.70 -22.01 -36.93
CA ARG A 778 -11.25 -21.92 -37.05
C ARG A 778 -10.51 -22.59 -35.87
N THR A 779 -11.18 -22.79 -34.75
CA THR A 779 -10.54 -23.17 -33.48
C THR A 779 -10.41 -24.69 -33.33
N TYR A 780 -9.22 -25.12 -32.89
CA TYR A 780 -8.90 -26.48 -32.49
C TYR A 780 -8.78 -26.60 -30.96
N SER A 781 -8.87 -27.81 -30.43
CA SER A 781 -8.64 -28.03 -29.00
C SER A 781 -7.17 -27.85 -28.63
N THR A 782 -6.91 -27.13 -27.55
CA THR A 782 -5.58 -27.00 -26.94
C THR A 782 -5.09 -28.36 -26.41
N PHE A 783 -5.98 -29.16 -25.81
CA PHE A 783 -5.63 -30.43 -25.16
C PHE A 783 -5.70 -31.63 -26.10
N GLU A 784 -6.49 -31.54 -27.17
CA GLU A 784 -6.59 -32.55 -28.22
C GLU A 784 -6.41 -31.91 -29.60
N PRO A 785 -5.17 -31.53 -30.00
CA PRO A 785 -4.92 -30.73 -31.21
C PRO A 785 -5.39 -31.35 -32.53
N SER A 786 -5.72 -32.65 -32.53
CA SER A 786 -6.31 -33.35 -33.67
C SER A 786 -7.82 -33.16 -33.82
N ARG A 787 -8.49 -32.52 -32.85
CA ARG A 787 -9.93 -32.26 -32.85
C ARG A 787 -10.23 -30.77 -33.00
N ALA A 788 -11.33 -30.46 -33.69
CA ALA A 788 -11.76 -29.09 -33.99
C ALA A 788 -13.19 -28.83 -33.52
N PHE A 789 -13.44 -27.57 -33.14
CA PHE A 789 -14.74 -27.14 -32.67
C PHE A 789 -15.68 -26.83 -33.85
N TYR A 790 -16.96 -27.12 -33.64
CA TYR A 790 -18.03 -26.80 -34.57
C TYR A 790 -19.35 -26.66 -33.81
N TYR A 791 -20.34 -26.08 -34.48
CA TYR A 791 -21.70 -26.05 -33.99
C TYR A 791 -22.57 -27.01 -34.82
N ALA A 792 -23.45 -27.78 -34.20
CA ALA A 792 -24.46 -28.59 -34.89
C ALA A 792 -25.64 -28.92 -33.98
N GLN A 793 -26.87 -28.77 -34.49
CA GLN A 793 -28.10 -29.22 -33.80
C GLN A 793 -28.20 -28.67 -32.37
N GLY A 794 -27.94 -27.37 -32.18
CA GLY A 794 -27.95 -26.75 -30.86
C GLY A 794 -26.69 -26.98 -30.02
N ASN A 795 -25.77 -27.85 -30.44
CA ASN A 795 -24.57 -28.21 -29.70
C ASN A 795 -23.34 -27.47 -30.21
N LEU A 796 -22.58 -26.89 -29.28
CA LEU A 796 -21.16 -26.60 -29.47
C LEU A 796 -20.42 -27.90 -29.16
N ALA A 797 -19.64 -28.39 -30.10
CA ALA A 797 -19.07 -29.74 -30.04
C ALA A 797 -17.62 -29.78 -30.55
N LEU A 798 -16.88 -30.78 -30.06
CA LEU A 798 -15.52 -31.08 -30.46
C LEU A 798 -15.49 -32.44 -31.17
N SER A 799 -14.90 -32.53 -32.36
CA SER A 799 -14.77 -33.82 -33.08
C SER A 799 -13.52 -33.84 -33.95
N ASN A 800 -13.18 -35.03 -34.46
CA ASN A 800 -12.17 -35.14 -35.51
C ASN A 800 -12.65 -34.35 -36.74
N PRO A 801 -11.89 -33.36 -37.25
CA PRO A 801 -12.34 -32.48 -38.32
C PRO A 801 -12.58 -33.20 -39.64
N ASN A 802 -12.03 -34.40 -39.84
CA ASN A 802 -12.30 -35.23 -41.02
C ASN A 802 -13.71 -35.85 -41.01
N ASN A 803 -14.32 -35.97 -39.83
CA ASN A 803 -15.70 -36.45 -39.68
C ASN A 803 -16.73 -35.34 -39.96
N ILE A 804 -16.28 -34.08 -40.08
CA ILE A 804 -17.14 -32.92 -40.26
C ILE A 804 -16.98 -32.42 -41.70
N GLY A 805 -18.04 -32.58 -42.49
CA GLY A 805 -18.03 -32.17 -43.90
C GLY A 805 -19.44 -32.08 -44.48
N ASN A 806 -20.26 -33.12 -44.29
CA ASN A 806 -21.62 -33.14 -44.82
C ASN A 806 -22.54 -32.17 -44.06
N ASN A 807 -23.46 -31.54 -44.78
CA ASN A 807 -24.39 -30.49 -44.35
C ASN A 807 -23.75 -29.38 -43.50
N SER A 808 -22.51 -29.01 -43.81
CA SER A 808 -21.74 -28.01 -43.05
C SER A 808 -21.65 -26.67 -43.80
N TYR A 809 -21.74 -25.58 -43.05
CA TYR A 809 -21.75 -24.19 -43.51
C TYR A 809 -20.73 -23.36 -42.73
N VAL A 810 -20.50 -22.13 -43.18
CA VAL A 810 -19.76 -21.11 -42.44
C VAL A 810 -20.58 -19.83 -42.36
N ARG A 811 -20.56 -19.18 -41.20
CA ARG A 811 -21.02 -17.81 -41.03
C ARG A 811 -19.78 -16.95 -40.79
N CYS A 812 -19.36 -16.20 -41.82
CA CYS A 812 -18.14 -15.41 -41.73
C CYS A 812 -18.32 -14.30 -40.70
N VAL A 813 -17.23 -13.89 -40.07
CA VAL A 813 -17.22 -12.79 -39.10
C VAL A 813 -16.16 -11.76 -39.46
N ARG A 814 -16.33 -10.54 -38.97
CA ARG A 814 -15.28 -9.51 -38.97
C ARG A 814 -15.41 -8.62 -37.75
N ASP A 815 -14.28 -8.24 -37.17
CA ASP A 815 -14.25 -7.39 -35.98
C ASP A 815 -14.77 -5.97 -36.31
N LYS A 816 -15.46 -5.36 -35.34
CA LYS A 816 -16.05 -4.02 -35.44
C LYS A 816 -15.62 -3.09 -34.33
#